data_AF-W2TY60-F1
#
_entry.id   AF-W2TY60-F1
#
_cell.length_a   1.000
_cell.length_b   1.000
_cell.length_c   1.000
_cell.angle_alpha   90.00
_cell.angle_beta   90.00
_cell.angle_gamma   90.00
#
_symmetry.space_group_name_H-M   'P 1'
#
loop_
_entity.id
_entity.type
_entity.pdbx_description
1 polymer ?
#
loop_
_entity_poly.entity_id
_entity_poly.type
_entity_poly.pdbx_seq_one_letter_code
_entity_poly.pdbx_strand_id
1 'polypeptide(L)'
;MNSKDSNLDALFESKLTTAIEAVARIRSGTTIALGMAMSQPPSLLEALAARAEAADLDDLKVYYFHAEEFLRKSLLRYSLMGRIVPHCMFMGAPERELIQLGDQDGGRKVVYFVPNAFSQSPRLFQEHIPVDTMLVMVSPMDENGYFTFGTNNDYTSGVARAAGRLIVEVNPNMPRVFGDSLLHVSEVDHIVESDHPLPELGAKSASDTDQVIGELIAELVTDGACLQMGIGALPNAVCSALTSHRNLGIHTELLTPGLVDLIRRGVVDNSRKALNRGKSVFTFAMGDRAMYDFMNDNPSIESYPVSYVNDPHVIAQNERVLSVNSTIEMDLTGACNSEHVKGHQYSATGGQLDFVRGAYASRGGKSIIAFHSTAGGGRISKIVPRLAGPVTTPRTDTHMVVTEYGVANLKGLSSSERSRTSSALRRTTMANTIAGYLARTLEAAGVKRIWGVTGDSLNGLSDALNKMGTIDWMHTRHEEVAAFAAGAEAAQTGTLAVCAGSCGPGNLHLINGLFDCQRNHVPVLAIAAHIPSTEIGLGYFQETHPQELFKECSYYVELVTNRSHFPRILERAMRTAIEQKGVAVIVLPGDVALADAPPDTPKWIATAPPTLTPAAADIEYLAEILNRYTSSYFALRQATVANKGMKSGKMARQATASDMGIVNIDEDLHDQLRKASAVSCRSINAQAAFWMKVGMLCEMNPTQNFNEIVARELRAAGVAAHSIKVASA
;
A
#
# COMPACT_ATOMS: atom_id res chain seq x y z
N MET A 1 62.57 15.99 29.83
CA MET A 1 61.32 15.26 30.17
C MET A 1 60.70 16.01 31.32
N ASN A 2 59.63 16.75 31.03
CA ASN A 2 59.13 17.87 31.82
C ASN A 2 58.22 17.38 32.96
N SER A 3 58.30 18.03 34.12
CA SER A 3 57.51 17.73 35.33
C SER A 3 56.00 17.93 35.23
N LYS A 4 55.47 18.30 34.04
CA LYS A 4 54.03 18.47 33.79
C LYS A 4 53.39 17.15 33.34
N ASP A 5 54.06 16.41 32.47
CA ASP A 5 53.61 15.11 31.97
C ASP A 5 53.41 14.13 33.15
N SER A 6 54.33 14.16 34.12
CA SER A 6 54.27 13.30 35.30
C SER A 6 53.08 13.55 36.26
N ASN A 7 52.41 14.70 36.16
CA ASN A 7 51.29 15.04 37.06
C ASN A 7 49.93 14.62 36.48
N LEU A 8 49.77 14.67 35.15
CA LEU A 8 48.54 14.23 34.49
C LEU A 8 48.43 12.71 34.48
N ASP A 9 49.54 12.00 34.19
CA ASP A 9 49.59 10.54 34.28
C ASP A 9 49.28 10.07 35.70
N ALA A 10 49.88 10.71 36.73
CA ALA A 10 49.58 10.40 38.12
C ALA A 10 48.10 10.65 38.49
N LEU A 11 47.49 11.69 37.93
CA LEU A 11 46.08 11.99 38.14
C LEU A 11 45.17 10.97 37.46
N PHE A 12 45.50 10.53 36.25
CA PHE A 12 44.80 9.46 35.53
C PHE A 12 44.86 8.16 36.34
N GLU A 13 46.07 7.72 36.71
CA GLU A 13 46.30 6.49 37.49
C GLU A 13 45.56 6.53 38.84
N SER A 14 45.46 7.70 39.49
CA SER A 14 44.71 7.82 40.75
C SER A 14 43.20 7.64 40.63
N LYS A 15 42.66 7.77 39.42
CA LYS A 15 41.22 7.64 39.11
C LYS A 15 40.88 6.31 38.42
N LEU A 16 41.89 5.64 37.87
CA LEU A 16 41.77 4.35 37.20
C LEU A 16 41.33 3.25 38.19
N THR A 17 40.32 2.48 37.80
CA THR A 17 39.72 1.42 38.62
C THR A 17 39.00 0.40 37.74
N THR A 18 38.55 -0.71 38.31
CA THR A 18 37.75 -1.70 37.57
C THR A 18 36.30 -1.24 37.40
N ALA A 19 35.58 -1.75 36.39
CA ALA A 19 34.15 -1.46 36.21
C ALA A 19 33.31 -1.78 37.46
N ILE A 20 33.61 -2.91 38.13
CA ILE A 20 32.92 -3.35 39.35
C ILE A 20 33.13 -2.34 40.48
N GLU A 21 34.36 -1.90 40.71
CA GLU A 21 34.68 -0.92 41.75
C GLU A 21 34.13 0.47 41.45
N ALA A 22 34.18 0.90 40.19
CA ALA A 22 33.62 2.18 39.75
C ALA A 22 32.13 2.27 40.06
N VAL A 23 31.36 1.23 39.69
CA VAL A 23 29.91 1.23 39.86
C VAL A 23 29.48 0.87 41.28
N ALA A 24 30.34 0.28 42.12
CA ALA A 24 30.02 -0.06 43.52
C ALA A 24 29.57 1.14 44.36
N ARG A 25 29.95 2.36 43.96
CA ARG A 25 29.58 3.60 44.64
C ARG A 25 28.19 4.14 44.26
N ILE A 26 27.51 3.52 43.30
CA ILE A 26 26.12 3.82 42.92
C ILE A 26 25.19 3.08 43.89
N ARG A 27 24.23 3.79 44.46
CA ARG A 27 23.35 3.27 45.53
C ARG A 27 21.93 3.05 45.03
N SER A 28 21.18 2.19 45.70
CA SER A 28 19.76 2.02 45.42
C SER A 28 18.98 3.33 45.60
N GLY A 29 17.94 3.55 44.80
CA GLY A 29 17.13 4.77 44.82
C GLY A 29 17.79 6.01 44.18
N THR A 30 18.98 5.87 43.60
CA THR A 30 19.68 6.97 42.91
C THR A 30 19.30 7.06 41.43
N THR A 31 19.61 8.20 40.83
CA THR A 31 19.38 8.51 39.42
C THR A 31 20.69 8.53 38.67
N ILE A 32 20.77 7.75 37.60
CA ILE A 32 21.89 7.80 36.66
C ILE A 32 21.44 8.31 35.29
N ALA A 33 22.37 8.94 34.58
CA ALA A 33 22.25 9.23 33.17
C ALA A 33 23.33 8.49 32.40
N LEU A 34 23.03 8.13 31.16
CA LEU A 34 23.95 7.44 30.26
C LEU A 34 24.31 8.33 29.07
N GLY A 35 25.52 8.16 28.55
CA GLY A 35 25.86 8.62 27.20
C GLY A 35 24.85 8.11 26.18
N MET A 36 24.55 8.91 25.17
CA MET A 36 23.57 8.53 24.15
C MET A 36 24.19 7.52 23.17
N ALA A 37 23.41 6.51 22.79
CA ALA A 37 23.72 5.58 21.71
C ALA A 37 25.15 5.00 21.75
N MET A 38 26.01 5.42 20.81
CA MET A 38 27.38 4.92 20.63
C MET A 38 28.30 5.22 21.81
N SER A 39 27.94 6.18 22.66
CA SER A 39 28.69 6.53 23.88
C SER A 39 28.22 5.80 25.15
N GLN A 40 27.32 4.80 25.02
CA GLN A 40 26.91 3.93 26.12
C GLN A 40 28.10 3.03 26.54
N PRO A 41 28.56 3.07 27.80
CA PRO A 41 29.78 2.38 28.26
C PRO A 41 29.55 0.90 28.60
N PRO A 42 29.95 -0.07 27.76
CA PRO A 42 29.53 -1.46 27.91
C PRO A 42 29.96 -2.13 29.22
N SER A 43 31.22 -1.94 29.63
CA SER A 43 31.75 -2.58 30.84
C SER A 43 31.07 -2.05 32.10
N LEU A 44 30.81 -0.74 32.17
CA LEU A 44 30.06 -0.13 33.28
C LEU A 44 28.59 -0.61 33.32
N LEU A 45 27.95 -0.75 32.16
CA LEU A 45 26.57 -1.23 32.06
C LEU A 45 26.44 -2.69 32.49
N GLU A 46 27.37 -3.55 32.07
CA GLU A 46 27.43 -4.96 32.48
C GLU A 46 27.65 -5.10 34.00
N ALA A 47 28.57 -4.32 34.57
CA ALA A 47 28.83 -4.33 36.01
C ALA A 47 27.61 -3.89 36.82
N LEU A 48 26.88 -2.86 36.38
CA LEU A 48 25.62 -2.44 37.01
C LEU A 48 24.52 -3.49 36.90
N ALA A 49 24.41 -4.13 35.73
CA ALA A 49 23.42 -5.18 35.52
C ALA A 49 23.68 -6.38 36.44
N ALA A 50 24.94 -6.77 36.63
CA ALA A 50 25.33 -7.83 37.56
C ALA A 50 24.97 -7.49 39.02
N ARG A 51 25.14 -6.23 39.45
CA ARG A 51 24.71 -5.79 40.79
C ARG A 51 23.20 -5.85 40.98
N ALA A 52 22.44 -5.46 39.95
CA ALA A 52 20.98 -5.57 39.97
C ALA A 52 20.51 -7.04 40.01
N GLU A 53 21.18 -7.95 39.27
CA GLU A 53 20.91 -9.39 39.31
C GLU A 53 21.20 -10.01 40.68
N ALA A 54 22.29 -9.59 41.32
CA ALA A 54 22.65 -10.00 42.67
C ALA A 54 21.75 -9.41 43.78
N ALA A 55 20.75 -8.60 43.40
CA ALA A 55 19.86 -7.86 44.31
C ALA A 55 20.60 -6.90 45.27
N ASP A 56 21.81 -6.45 44.90
CA ASP A 56 22.58 -5.43 45.61
C ASP A 56 22.19 -4.00 45.21
N LEU A 57 21.47 -3.86 44.08
CA LEU A 57 21.02 -2.58 43.56
C LEU A 57 19.53 -2.64 43.18
N ASP A 58 18.76 -1.68 43.67
CA ASP A 58 17.32 -1.60 43.51
C ASP A 58 16.85 -0.14 43.32
N ASP A 59 15.66 0.05 42.73
CA ASP A 59 15.09 1.37 42.41
C ASP A 59 16.09 2.33 41.70
N LEU A 60 16.89 1.81 40.77
CA LEU A 60 17.83 2.62 40.00
C LEU A 60 17.10 3.28 38.82
N LYS A 61 16.98 4.61 38.85
CA LYS A 61 16.41 5.37 37.73
C LYS A 61 17.46 5.60 36.67
N VAL A 62 17.19 5.16 35.45
CA VAL A 62 18.15 5.26 34.34
C VAL A 62 17.57 6.15 33.25
N TYR A 63 18.11 7.36 33.11
CA TYR A 63 17.74 8.31 32.06
C TYR A 63 18.68 8.17 30.86
N TYR A 64 18.12 8.05 29.67
CA TYR A 64 18.89 7.87 28.45
C TYR A 64 18.09 8.21 27.19
N PHE A 65 18.81 8.48 26.11
CA PHE A 65 18.30 8.53 24.75
C PHE A 65 18.90 7.36 23.96
N HIS A 66 18.12 6.79 23.04
CA HIS A 66 18.57 5.80 22.06
C HIS A 66 19.35 4.63 22.67
N ALA A 67 18.64 3.62 23.19
CA ALA A 67 19.27 2.38 23.63
C ALA A 67 19.87 1.60 22.45
N GLU A 68 21.17 1.30 22.55
CA GLU A 68 21.86 0.38 21.65
C GLU A 68 21.99 -1.00 22.28
N GLU A 69 22.61 -1.92 21.53
CA GLU A 69 22.67 -3.33 21.89
C GLU A 69 23.31 -3.60 23.27
N PHE A 70 24.30 -2.79 23.68
CA PHE A 70 24.91 -2.90 25.00
C PHE A 70 23.91 -2.61 26.13
N LEU A 71 23.12 -1.54 26.02
CA LEU A 71 22.10 -1.21 27.00
C LEU A 71 20.94 -2.22 26.98
N ARG A 72 20.54 -2.67 25.79
CA ARG A 72 19.55 -3.74 25.60
C ARG A 72 19.92 -5.03 26.34
N LYS A 73 21.18 -5.47 26.21
CA LYS A 73 21.67 -6.73 26.80
C LYS A 73 22.00 -6.65 28.29
N SER A 74 22.10 -5.45 28.84
CA SER A 74 22.50 -5.22 30.24
C SER A 74 21.31 -4.78 31.11
N LEU A 75 21.11 -3.47 31.27
CA LEU A 75 20.12 -2.88 32.18
C LEU A 75 18.68 -2.98 31.67
N LEU A 76 18.47 -3.10 30.36
CA LEU A 76 17.14 -3.25 29.75
C LEU A 76 16.72 -4.71 29.56
N ARG A 77 17.28 -5.63 30.34
CA ARG A 77 16.76 -7.01 30.41
C ARG A 77 15.45 -7.04 31.18
N TYR A 78 14.43 -7.72 30.64
CA TYR A 78 13.11 -7.78 31.25
C TYR A 78 13.13 -8.31 32.70
N SER A 79 14.02 -9.26 33.01
CA SER A 79 14.22 -9.81 34.36
C SER A 79 14.66 -8.78 35.40
N LEU A 80 15.22 -7.65 34.98
CA LEU A 80 15.65 -6.57 35.85
C LEU A 80 14.59 -5.48 36.03
N MET A 81 13.51 -5.52 35.26
CA MET A 81 12.42 -4.55 35.36
C MET A 81 11.79 -4.64 36.74
N GLY A 82 11.78 -3.53 37.47
CA GLY A 82 11.40 -3.45 38.89
C GLY A 82 12.57 -3.07 39.79
N ARG A 83 13.81 -3.44 39.43
CA ARG A 83 15.05 -2.96 40.05
C ARG A 83 15.67 -1.81 39.27
N ILE A 84 15.68 -1.98 37.96
CA ILE A 84 16.01 -0.92 37.02
C ILE A 84 14.70 -0.26 36.58
N VAL A 85 14.69 1.08 36.59
CA VAL A 85 13.53 1.91 36.23
C VAL A 85 13.90 2.77 35.01
N PRO A 86 13.66 2.27 33.78
CA PRO A 86 14.08 2.94 32.54
C PRO A 86 13.25 4.20 32.28
N HIS A 87 13.89 5.36 32.43
CA HIS A 87 13.35 6.67 32.06
C HIS A 87 13.80 7.03 30.64
N CYS A 88 13.19 6.37 29.67
CA CYS A 88 13.53 6.51 28.25
C CYS A 88 13.09 7.88 27.72
N MET A 89 14.02 8.63 27.14
CA MET A 89 13.77 9.95 26.54
C MET A 89 13.68 9.92 25.00
N PHE A 90 14.10 8.80 24.39
CA PHE A 90 13.91 8.52 22.96
C PHE A 90 13.79 7.01 22.72
N MET A 91 12.63 6.55 22.27
CA MET A 91 12.29 5.12 22.20
C MET A 91 12.85 4.42 20.95
N GLY A 92 13.50 3.28 21.15
CA GLY A 92 14.03 2.41 20.12
C GLY A 92 13.34 1.05 20.06
N ALA A 93 13.97 0.10 19.37
CA ALA A 93 13.51 -1.29 19.37
C ALA A 93 13.57 -1.97 20.76
N PRO A 94 14.61 -1.75 21.59
CA PRO A 94 14.70 -2.37 22.92
C PRO A 94 13.50 -2.07 23.81
N GLU A 95 13.07 -0.81 23.87
CA GLU A 95 11.94 -0.41 24.72
C GLU A 95 10.61 -0.97 24.21
N ARG A 96 10.42 -1.03 22.89
CA ARG A 96 9.20 -1.62 22.32
C ARG A 96 9.08 -3.11 22.63
N GLU A 97 10.19 -3.83 22.62
CA GLU A 97 10.24 -5.23 23.06
C GLU A 97 9.90 -5.36 24.55
N LEU A 98 10.47 -4.51 25.40
CA LEU A 98 10.14 -4.48 26.83
C LEU A 98 8.66 -4.19 27.08
N ILE A 99 8.08 -3.21 26.39
CA ILE A 99 6.66 -2.88 26.50
C ILE A 99 5.80 -4.08 26.08
N GLN A 100 6.15 -4.75 24.98
CA GLN A 100 5.43 -5.95 24.53
C GLN A 100 5.50 -7.09 25.55
N LEU A 101 6.64 -7.30 26.20
CA LEU A 101 6.78 -8.29 27.29
C LEU A 101 5.95 -7.88 28.52
N GLY A 102 5.92 -6.60 28.87
CA GLY A 102 5.07 -6.06 29.95
C GLY A 102 3.58 -6.26 29.69
N ASP A 103 3.14 -6.04 28.44
CA ASP A 103 1.75 -6.29 28.03
C ASP A 103 1.37 -7.77 28.17
N GLN A 104 2.30 -8.70 27.88
CA GLN A 104 2.10 -10.15 28.07
C GLN A 104 2.08 -10.54 29.56
N ASP A 105 2.79 -9.80 30.40
CA ASP A 105 2.83 -9.94 31.87
C ASP A 105 1.71 -9.13 32.55
N GLY A 106 0.47 -9.27 32.04
CA GLY A 106 -0.71 -8.66 32.64
C GLY A 106 -0.80 -7.13 32.53
N GLY A 107 -0.16 -6.52 31.52
CA GLY A 107 -0.18 -5.07 31.32
C GLY A 107 0.79 -4.32 32.24
N ARG A 108 1.88 -4.96 32.66
CA ARG A 108 2.89 -4.38 33.53
C ARG A 108 3.63 -3.25 32.82
N LYS A 109 3.60 -2.05 33.40
CA LYS A 109 4.41 -0.92 32.92
C LYS A 109 5.87 -1.11 33.29
N VAL A 110 6.74 -1.23 32.29
CA VAL A 110 8.18 -1.45 32.49
C VAL A 110 9.08 -0.36 31.90
N VAL A 111 8.57 0.48 31.01
CA VAL A 111 9.28 1.65 30.46
C VAL A 111 8.54 2.93 30.82
N TYR A 112 9.28 3.93 31.27
CA TYR A 112 8.78 5.23 31.68
C TYR A 112 9.24 6.28 30.68
N PHE A 113 8.48 6.42 29.59
CA PHE A 113 8.80 7.43 28.57
C PHE A 113 8.71 8.85 29.17
N VAL A 114 9.72 9.67 28.92
CA VAL A 114 9.82 11.06 29.37
C VAL A 114 9.78 11.98 28.13
N PRO A 115 8.60 12.58 27.82
CA PRO A 115 8.46 13.47 26.68
C PRO A 115 9.34 14.71 26.85
N ASN A 116 10.11 15.05 25.83
CA ASN A 116 11.00 16.21 25.82
C ASN A 116 11.25 16.68 24.38
N ALA A 117 11.71 17.93 24.24
CA ALA A 117 12.39 18.38 23.04
C ALA A 117 13.89 18.15 23.20
N PHE A 118 14.55 17.59 22.20
CA PHE A 118 15.95 17.16 22.34
C PHE A 118 16.89 18.34 22.62
N SER A 119 16.66 19.51 22.00
CA SER A 119 17.38 20.77 22.28
C SER A 119 17.32 21.23 23.75
N GLN A 120 16.30 20.81 24.49
CA GLN A 120 16.10 21.22 25.89
C GLN A 120 16.69 20.23 26.89
N SER A 121 17.14 19.05 26.44
CA SER A 121 17.59 18.01 27.35
C SER A 121 18.77 18.42 28.25
N PRO A 122 19.77 19.23 27.83
CA PRO A 122 20.82 19.67 28.75
C PRO A 122 20.26 20.46 29.93
N ARG A 123 19.35 21.41 29.65
CA ARG A 123 18.69 22.22 30.67
C ARG A 123 17.77 21.37 31.56
N LEU A 124 17.05 20.42 30.97
CA LEU A 124 16.16 19.52 31.71
C LEU A 124 16.94 18.73 32.78
N PHE A 125 18.12 18.21 32.43
CA PHE A 125 18.99 17.54 33.39
C PHE A 125 19.62 18.50 34.42
N GLN A 126 19.96 19.73 34.02
CA GLN A 126 20.56 20.70 34.94
C GLN A 126 19.55 21.26 35.97
N GLU A 127 18.28 21.44 35.58
CA GLU A 127 17.29 22.15 36.39
C GLU A 127 16.19 21.26 36.98
N HIS A 128 15.89 20.11 36.36
CA HIS A 128 14.66 19.36 36.67
C HIS A 128 14.88 17.87 36.95
N ILE A 129 15.95 17.27 36.42
CA ILE A 129 16.28 15.85 36.63
C ILE A 129 17.65 15.79 37.33
N PRO A 130 17.69 15.75 38.68
CA PRO A 130 18.96 15.63 39.38
C PRO A 130 19.61 14.28 39.05
N VAL A 131 20.83 14.31 38.53
CA VAL A 131 21.62 13.12 38.18
C VAL A 131 22.70 12.90 39.23
N ASP A 132 22.63 11.78 39.94
CA ASP A 132 23.64 11.40 40.93
C ASP A 132 24.92 10.91 40.26
N THR A 133 24.83 10.21 39.14
CA THR A 133 26.00 9.71 38.40
C THR A 133 25.75 9.68 36.89
N MET A 134 26.69 10.25 36.12
CA MET A 134 26.75 10.13 34.66
C MET A 134 27.75 9.03 34.29
N LEU A 135 27.35 8.14 33.38
CA LEU A 135 28.21 7.10 32.81
C LEU A 135 28.35 7.33 31.31
N VAL A 136 29.57 7.41 30.81
CA VAL A 136 29.82 7.73 29.39
C VAL A 136 31.12 7.10 28.89
N MET A 137 31.10 6.66 27.63
CA MET A 137 32.31 6.23 26.93
C MET A 137 33.02 7.42 26.27
N VAL A 138 34.35 7.46 26.35
CA VAL A 138 35.20 8.56 25.85
C VAL A 138 36.40 8.02 25.07
N SER A 139 37.01 8.87 24.23
CA SER A 139 38.28 8.58 23.56
C SER A 139 39.43 8.46 24.58
N PRO A 140 40.59 7.90 24.21
CA PRO A 140 41.80 7.99 25.04
C PRO A 140 42.17 9.43 25.42
N MET A 141 42.82 9.58 26.57
CA MET A 141 43.36 10.86 27.04
C MET A 141 44.53 11.28 26.15
N ASP A 142 44.57 12.56 25.77
CA ASP A 142 45.73 13.13 25.08
C ASP A 142 46.85 13.57 26.04
N GLU A 143 47.97 14.02 25.47
CA GLU A 143 49.13 14.52 26.21
C GLU A 143 48.85 15.76 27.10
N ASN A 144 47.71 16.44 26.88
CA ASN A 144 47.29 17.62 27.63
C ASN A 144 46.20 17.29 28.67
N GLY A 145 45.89 16.00 28.89
CA GLY A 145 44.95 15.55 29.90
C GLY A 145 43.48 15.58 29.45
N TYR A 146 43.21 15.67 28.15
CA TYR A 146 41.85 15.73 27.61
C TYR A 146 41.41 14.42 26.96
N PHE A 147 40.24 13.95 27.38
CA PHE A 147 39.38 13.03 26.66
C PHE A 147 38.47 13.79 25.70
N THR A 148 37.75 13.07 24.85
CA THR A 148 36.61 13.61 24.10
C THR A 148 35.41 12.69 24.20
N PHE A 149 34.21 13.25 24.11
CA PHE A 149 32.97 12.46 24.01
C PHE A 149 32.80 11.77 22.63
N GLY A 150 33.72 12.03 21.71
CA GLY A 150 33.86 11.36 20.42
C GLY A 150 32.63 11.45 19.53
N THR A 151 31.92 10.34 19.35
CA THR A 151 30.70 10.29 18.54
C THR A 151 29.56 11.12 19.11
N ASN A 152 29.66 11.57 20.36
CA ASN A 152 28.58 12.21 21.09
C ASN A 152 28.99 13.56 21.65
N ASN A 153 28.00 14.41 21.88
CA ASN A 153 28.14 15.67 22.60
C ASN A 153 26.79 16.00 23.25
N ASP A 154 25.77 16.13 22.41
CA ASP A 154 24.35 16.09 22.76
C ASP A 154 23.99 16.72 24.12
N TYR A 155 23.35 15.96 25.02
CA TYR A 155 23.22 16.34 26.41
C TYR A 155 24.40 15.88 27.25
N THR A 156 25.13 14.88 26.77
CA THR A 156 26.24 14.22 27.44
C THR A 156 27.24 15.23 28.00
N SER A 157 27.68 16.21 27.22
CA SER A 157 28.66 17.21 27.66
C SER A 157 28.15 18.15 28.75
N GLY A 158 26.84 18.46 28.72
CA GLY A 158 26.17 19.27 29.73
C GLY A 158 25.87 18.50 31.03
N VAL A 159 25.49 17.22 30.91
CA VAL A 159 25.17 16.36 32.06
C VAL A 159 26.42 15.87 32.76
N ALA A 160 27.49 15.55 32.02
CA ALA A 160 28.77 15.14 32.59
C ALA A 160 29.33 16.16 33.60
N ARG A 161 29.06 17.45 33.39
CA ARG A 161 29.51 18.55 34.27
C ARG A 161 28.52 18.92 35.36
N ALA A 162 27.27 18.50 35.23
CA ALA A 162 26.19 18.81 36.19
C ALA A 162 25.91 17.64 37.16
N ALA A 163 26.26 16.42 36.79
CA ALA A 163 26.06 15.24 37.61
C ALA A 163 26.91 15.29 38.89
N GLY A 164 26.40 14.68 39.97
CA GLY A 164 27.14 14.59 41.23
C GLY A 164 28.43 13.74 41.13
N ARG A 165 28.52 12.89 40.11
CA ARG A 165 29.69 12.08 39.78
C ARG A 165 29.76 11.79 38.29
N LEU A 166 30.96 11.80 37.72
CA LEU A 166 31.26 11.38 36.36
C LEU A 166 32.17 10.16 36.34
N ILE A 167 31.68 9.06 35.77
CA ILE A 167 32.48 7.85 35.52
C ILE A 167 32.61 7.69 34.01
N VAL A 168 33.86 7.62 33.54
CA VAL A 168 34.15 7.45 32.11
C VAL A 168 34.69 6.06 31.83
N GLU A 169 34.28 5.51 30.69
CA GLU A 169 34.89 4.32 30.09
C GLU A 169 35.75 4.75 28.90
N VAL A 170 37.06 4.67 29.05
CA VAL A 170 38.03 5.01 28.00
C VAL A 170 38.10 3.85 27.03
N ASN A 171 37.83 4.15 25.75
CA ASN A 171 37.84 3.15 24.69
C ASN A 171 38.63 3.67 23.48
N PRO A 172 39.70 2.98 23.03
CA PRO A 172 40.51 3.40 21.88
C PRO A 172 39.73 3.39 20.56
N ASN A 173 38.57 2.76 20.51
CA ASN A 173 37.67 2.77 19.34
C ASN A 173 36.77 4.01 19.29
N MET A 174 36.70 4.81 20.36
CA MET A 174 35.99 6.09 20.37
C MET A 174 36.85 7.17 19.70
N PRO A 175 36.42 7.77 18.57
CA PRO A 175 37.23 8.74 17.85
C PRO A 175 37.45 10.00 18.68
N ARG A 176 38.64 10.60 18.57
CA ARG A 176 38.93 11.91 19.14
C ARG A 176 38.32 13.01 18.27
N VAL A 177 37.34 13.75 18.79
CA VAL A 177 36.58 14.77 18.04
C VAL A 177 36.74 16.15 18.68
N PHE A 178 36.87 17.19 17.84
CA PHE A 178 37.01 18.58 18.27
C PHE A 178 35.66 19.27 18.53
N GLY A 179 35.70 20.56 18.87
CA GLY A 179 34.53 21.37 19.23
C GLY A 179 34.37 21.45 20.75
N ASP A 180 33.14 21.56 21.22
CA ASP A 180 32.81 21.57 22.66
C ASP A 180 32.71 20.14 23.23
N SER A 181 33.61 19.26 22.77
CA SER A 181 33.65 17.82 23.10
C SER A 181 34.72 17.47 24.12
N LEU A 182 35.63 18.40 24.41
CA LEU A 182 36.79 18.17 25.27
C LEU A 182 36.34 17.98 26.73
N LEU A 183 36.96 17.01 27.41
CA LEU A 183 36.73 16.71 28.83
C LEU A 183 38.09 16.49 29.51
N HIS A 184 38.46 17.35 30.47
CA HIS A 184 39.74 17.22 31.15
C HIS A 184 39.68 16.17 32.26
N VAL A 185 40.77 15.45 32.51
CA VAL A 185 40.87 14.40 33.55
C VAL A 185 40.56 14.91 34.97
N SER A 186 40.71 16.21 35.23
CA SER A 186 40.30 16.80 36.52
C SER A 186 38.78 16.84 36.73
N GLU A 187 37.99 16.77 35.66
CA GLU A 187 36.52 16.76 35.70
C GLU A 187 35.95 15.35 35.91
N VAL A 188 36.77 14.30 35.81
CA VAL A 188 36.36 12.89 35.88
C VAL A 188 36.57 12.36 37.30
N ASP A 189 35.62 11.61 37.87
CA ASP A 189 35.80 10.98 39.20
C ASP A 189 36.47 9.61 39.13
N HIS A 190 36.06 8.79 38.14
CA HIS A 190 36.56 7.44 37.95
C HIS A 190 36.75 7.10 36.49
N ILE A 191 37.79 6.34 36.21
CA ILE A 191 38.19 5.90 34.87
C ILE A 191 38.19 4.39 34.84
N VAL A 192 37.57 3.83 33.81
CA VAL A 192 37.63 2.40 33.45
C VAL A 192 38.13 2.33 32.03
N GLU A 193 38.92 1.31 31.70
CA GLU A 193 39.37 1.08 30.32
C GLU A 193 38.63 -0.11 29.71
N SER A 194 38.31 -0.01 28.42
CA SER A 194 37.76 -1.10 27.64
C SER A 194 38.25 -1.06 26.19
N ASP A 195 38.03 -2.15 25.44
CA ASP A 195 38.40 -2.26 24.02
C ASP A 195 37.23 -2.81 23.19
N HIS A 196 36.01 -2.39 23.54
CA HIS A 196 34.82 -2.81 22.80
C HIS A 196 34.75 -2.09 21.44
N PRO A 197 34.42 -2.78 20.33
CA PRO A 197 34.08 -2.08 19.11
C PRO A 197 32.83 -1.22 19.32
N LEU A 198 32.81 -0.02 18.71
CA LEU A 198 31.61 0.81 18.69
C LEU A 198 30.49 0.10 17.92
N PRO A 199 29.22 0.25 18.31
CA PRO A 199 28.11 -0.28 17.52
C PRO A 199 28.11 0.36 16.12
N GLU A 200 27.89 -0.46 15.10
CA GLU A 200 27.87 -0.02 13.72
C GLU A 200 26.44 -0.05 13.15
N LEU A 201 26.09 1.01 12.43
CA LEU A 201 24.85 1.08 11.69
C LEU A 201 25.02 0.44 10.32
N GLY A 202 24.38 -0.71 10.11
CA GLY A 202 24.40 -1.39 8.81
C GLY A 202 23.83 -0.52 7.67
N ALA A 203 24.52 -0.54 6.53
CA ALA A 203 24.07 0.13 5.31
C ALA A 203 22.71 -0.44 4.86
N LYS A 204 21.69 0.41 4.76
CA LYS A 204 20.41 0.06 4.14
C LYS A 204 20.43 0.53 2.69
N SER A 205 20.24 -0.39 1.77
CA SER A 205 20.09 -0.07 0.35
C SER A 205 18.85 0.79 0.13
N ALA A 206 19.02 1.87 -0.64
CA ALA A 206 17.91 2.69 -1.10
C ALA A 206 17.02 1.89 -2.06
N SER A 207 15.71 1.91 -1.83
CA SER A 207 14.72 1.42 -2.80
C SER A 207 14.58 2.38 -3.99
N ASP A 208 13.96 1.95 -5.08
CA ASP A 208 13.66 2.84 -6.22
C ASP A 208 12.83 4.06 -5.78
N THR A 209 11.89 3.87 -4.85
CA THR A 209 11.11 4.94 -4.23
C THR A 209 12.00 5.94 -3.48
N ASP A 210 13.02 5.46 -2.75
CA ASP A 210 13.98 6.33 -2.06
C ASP A 210 14.80 7.15 -3.06
N GLN A 211 15.20 6.54 -4.18
CA GLN A 211 15.95 7.21 -5.25
C GLN A 211 15.13 8.34 -5.88
N VAL A 212 13.87 8.07 -6.24
CA VAL A 212 12.96 9.10 -6.78
C VAL A 212 12.80 10.26 -5.81
N ILE A 213 12.57 9.99 -4.53
CA ILE A 213 12.46 11.04 -3.50
C ILE A 213 13.80 11.78 -3.36
N GLY A 214 14.92 11.06 -3.41
CA GLY A 214 16.28 11.61 -3.37
C GLY A 214 16.53 12.62 -4.48
N GLU A 215 16.19 12.27 -5.72
CA GLU A 215 16.31 13.12 -6.91
C GLU A 215 15.43 14.37 -6.81
N LEU A 216 14.16 14.20 -6.43
CA LEU A 216 13.24 15.33 -6.21
C LEU A 216 13.77 16.31 -5.16
N ILE A 217 14.38 15.81 -4.09
CA ILE A 217 14.97 16.67 -3.06
C ILE A 217 16.24 17.34 -3.58
N ALA A 218 17.09 16.63 -4.33
CA ALA A 218 18.32 17.18 -4.89
C ALA A 218 18.05 18.37 -5.82
N GLU A 219 16.96 18.35 -6.60
CA GLU A 219 16.54 19.50 -7.44
C GLU A 219 16.20 20.76 -6.63
N LEU A 220 15.82 20.61 -5.35
CA LEU A 220 15.53 21.73 -4.45
C LEU A 220 16.80 22.29 -3.80
N VAL A 221 17.91 21.57 -3.87
CA VAL A 221 19.18 21.97 -3.26
C VAL A 221 19.91 22.91 -4.21
N THR A 222 20.52 23.92 -3.61
CA THR A 222 21.35 24.88 -4.34
C THR A 222 22.78 24.78 -3.83
N ASP A 223 23.76 24.99 -4.70
CA ASP A 223 25.16 25.12 -4.28
C ASP A 223 25.31 26.10 -3.12
N GLY A 224 26.15 25.75 -2.15
CA GLY A 224 26.27 26.53 -0.92
C GLY A 224 25.15 26.35 0.10
N ALA A 225 24.31 25.32 -0.02
CA ALA A 225 23.33 24.95 1.02
C ALA A 225 24.00 24.33 2.25
N CYS A 226 23.38 24.52 3.43
CA CYS A 226 23.83 23.94 4.69
C CYS A 226 22.91 22.78 5.10
N LEU A 227 23.42 21.55 5.07
CA LEU A 227 22.63 20.33 5.17
C LEU A 227 22.41 19.90 6.63
N GLN A 228 21.16 19.52 6.92
CA GLN A 228 20.78 18.61 8.00
C GLN A 228 20.00 17.43 7.42
N MET A 229 20.38 16.22 7.82
CA MET A 229 19.74 15.00 7.35
C MET A 229 19.58 14.00 8.48
N GLY A 230 18.50 13.22 8.42
CA GLY A 230 18.30 12.09 9.32
C GLY A 230 19.09 10.85 8.92
N ILE A 231 18.71 9.72 9.53
CA ILE A 231 19.28 8.39 9.30
C ILE A 231 18.40 7.55 8.36
N GLY A 232 19.02 6.62 7.62
CA GLY A 232 18.32 5.56 6.88
C GLY A 232 18.45 5.65 5.36
N ALA A 233 17.72 4.78 4.67
CA ALA A 233 17.80 4.61 3.22
C ALA A 233 17.46 5.89 2.44
N LEU A 234 16.40 6.59 2.84
CA LEU A 234 15.95 7.82 2.18
C LEU A 234 16.98 8.96 2.31
N PRO A 235 17.46 9.36 3.51
CA PRO A 235 18.53 10.35 3.62
C PRO A 235 19.81 9.99 2.85
N ASN A 236 20.19 8.71 2.83
CA ASN A 236 21.34 8.23 2.04
C ASN A 236 21.10 8.37 0.52
N ALA A 237 19.88 8.15 0.04
CA ALA A 237 19.50 8.37 -1.35
C ALA A 237 19.62 9.85 -1.73
N VAL A 238 19.17 10.76 -0.84
CA VAL A 238 19.36 12.20 -1.03
C VAL A 238 20.85 12.54 -1.09
N CYS A 239 21.68 12.05 -0.15
CA CYS A 239 23.14 12.27 -0.21
C CYS A 239 23.74 11.82 -1.55
N SER A 240 23.33 10.64 -2.04
CA SER A 240 23.81 10.10 -3.31
C SER A 240 23.46 10.99 -4.51
N ALA A 241 22.26 11.59 -4.49
CA ALA A 241 21.80 12.52 -5.51
C ALA A 241 22.49 13.90 -5.45
N LEU A 242 23.16 14.25 -4.34
CA LEU A 242 23.83 15.53 -4.16
C LEU A 242 25.28 15.58 -4.66
N THR A 243 25.82 14.49 -5.20
CA THR A 243 27.25 14.38 -5.59
C THR A 243 27.71 15.37 -6.67
N SER A 244 26.78 15.93 -7.45
CA SER A 244 27.06 16.96 -8.46
C SER A 244 27.11 18.39 -7.91
N HIS A 245 26.64 18.62 -6.69
CA HIS A 245 26.61 19.95 -6.06
C HIS A 245 27.99 20.37 -5.56
N ARG A 246 28.14 21.66 -5.20
CA ARG A 246 29.40 22.25 -4.76
C ARG A 246 29.23 23.17 -3.57
N ASN A 247 30.32 23.29 -2.80
CA ASN A 247 30.46 24.21 -1.67
C ASN A 247 29.40 24.01 -0.58
N LEU A 248 28.89 22.79 -0.42
CA LEU A 248 27.88 22.50 0.59
C LEU A 248 28.48 22.62 2.00
N GLY A 249 27.62 22.88 2.99
CA GLY A 249 27.97 22.85 4.40
C GLY A 249 27.16 21.82 5.16
N ILE A 250 27.58 21.49 6.39
CA ILE A 250 26.87 20.60 7.30
C ILE A 250 26.70 21.28 8.66
N HIS A 251 25.45 21.33 9.11
CA HIS A 251 25.04 21.65 10.48
C HIS A 251 23.85 20.74 10.78
N THR A 252 24.10 19.60 11.40
CA THR A 252 23.14 18.50 11.50
C THR A 252 22.98 18.03 12.94
N GLU A 253 21.83 17.50 13.32
CA GLU A 253 21.71 16.78 14.61
C GLU A 253 22.62 15.54 14.59
N LEU A 254 22.38 14.68 13.59
CA LEU A 254 23.03 13.40 13.42
C LEU A 254 24.00 13.45 12.22
N LEU A 255 25.28 13.15 12.45
CA LEU A 255 26.24 12.86 11.39
C LEU A 255 26.13 11.40 10.97
N THR A 256 26.08 11.14 9.66
CA THR A 256 25.90 9.80 9.08
C THR A 256 26.91 9.51 7.98
N PRO A 257 27.09 8.24 7.57
CA PRO A 257 28.01 7.89 6.49
C PRO A 257 27.71 8.60 5.17
N GLY A 258 26.44 8.85 4.85
CA GLY A 258 26.04 9.58 3.64
C GLY A 258 26.55 11.02 3.62
N LEU A 259 26.46 11.72 4.75
CA LEU A 259 27.01 13.07 4.90
C LEU A 259 28.55 13.05 4.84
N VAL A 260 29.20 12.06 5.45
CA VAL A 260 30.67 11.92 5.40
C VAL A 260 31.17 11.61 3.99
N ASP A 261 30.44 10.83 3.20
CA ASP A 261 30.78 10.57 1.79
C ASP A 261 30.79 11.87 0.96
N LEU A 262 29.85 12.79 1.21
CA LEU A 262 29.87 14.11 0.56
C LEU A 262 31.09 14.95 0.95
N ILE A 263 31.57 14.84 2.20
CA ILE A 263 32.82 15.50 2.64
C ILE A 263 34.01 14.88 1.89
N ARG A 264 34.11 13.54 1.87
CA ARG A 264 35.22 12.82 1.20
C ARG A 264 35.31 13.14 -0.29
N ARG A 265 34.17 13.38 -0.95
CA ARG A 265 34.10 13.77 -2.37
C ARG A 265 34.42 15.25 -2.64
N GLY A 266 34.62 16.06 -1.61
CA GLY A 266 34.81 17.51 -1.74
C GLY A 266 33.56 18.27 -2.16
N VAL A 267 32.38 17.63 -2.06
CA VAL A 267 31.09 18.29 -2.32
C VAL A 267 30.75 19.22 -1.15
N VAL A 268 31.04 18.76 0.07
CA VAL A 268 30.95 19.56 1.29
C VAL A 268 32.32 20.10 1.64
N ASP A 269 32.42 21.42 1.76
CA ASP A 269 33.62 22.14 2.21
C ASP A 269 33.34 23.14 3.34
N ASN A 270 32.06 23.34 3.69
CA ASN A 270 31.60 24.29 4.71
C ASN A 270 32.00 25.75 4.45
N SER A 271 32.43 26.11 3.23
CA SER A 271 32.98 27.42 2.88
C SER A 271 31.92 28.53 2.89
N ARG A 272 30.65 28.15 2.67
CA ARG A 272 29.50 29.07 2.61
C ARG A 272 28.75 29.24 3.94
N LYS A 273 29.13 28.49 4.98
CA LYS A 273 28.53 28.66 6.31
C LYS A 273 28.90 30.02 6.91
N ALA A 274 27.99 30.54 7.73
CA ALA A 274 28.19 31.77 8.49
C ALA A 274 28.83 31.44 9.85
N LEU A 275 28.30 30.42 10.53
CA LEU A 275 28.85 29.86 11.76
C LEU A 275 29.72 28.65 11.47
N ASN A 276 30.75 28.41 12.29
CA ASN A 276 31.67 27.27 12.18
C ASN A 276 32.14 27.05 10.74
N ARG A 277 32.56 28.13 10.07
CA ARG A 277 32.99 28.08 8.67
C ARG A 277 34.17 27.11 8.52
N GLY A 278 34.10 26.26 7.49
CA GLY A 278 35.10 25.22 7.25
C GLY A 278 34.94 23.97 8.13
N LYS A 279 33.92 23.91 8.99
CA LYS A 279 33.67 22.81 9.92
C LYS A 279 32.30 22.18 9.69
N SER A 280 32.23 20.86 9.60
CA SER A 280 30.99 20.10 9.64
C SER A 280 30.58 19.95 11.10
N VAL A 281 29.42 20.49 11.46
CA VAL A 281 28.93 20.56 12.84
C VAL A 281 27.87 19.50 13.07
N PHE A 282 27.98 18.78 14.19
CA PHE A 282 26.99 17.79 14.60
C PHE A 282 26.80 17.72 16.13
N THR A 283 25.73 17.08 16.62
CA THR A 283 25.53 16.84 18.07
C THR A 283 25.78 15.38 18.47
N PHE A 284 25.49 14.44 17.58
CA PHE A 284 25.93 13.05 17.71
C PHE A 284 26.13 12.37 16.35
N ALA A 285 26.82 11.23 16.33
CA ALA A 285 27.19 10.49 15.15
C ALA A 285 26.81 9.01 15.27
N MET A 286 26.30 8.44 14.19
CA MET A 286 26.03 7.01 14.05
C MET A 286 26.41 6.57 12.65
N GLY A 287 27.24 5.54 12.54
CA GLY A 287 27.74 5.08 11.25
C GLY A 287 28.45 3.75 11.34
N ASP A 288 29.35 3.53 10.39
CA ASP A 288 30.22 2.36 10.33
C ASP A 288 31.63 2.70 10.85
N ARG A 289 32.48 1.68 10.96
CA ARG A 289 33.87 1.86 11.38
C ARG A 289 34.62 2.88 10.53
N ALA A 290 34.41 2.84 9.21
CA ALA A 290 35.08 3.75 8.28
C ALA A 290 34.73 5.22 8.55
N MET A 291 33.49 5.52 8.94
CA MET A 291 33.08 6.85 9.36
C MET A 291 33.78 7.25 10.67
N TYR A 292 33.81 6.39 11.69
CA TYR A 292 34.44 6.69 12.97
C TYR A 292 35.94 6.97 12.81
N ASP A 293 36.65 6.15 12.02
CA ASP A 293 38.07 6.36 11.72
C ASP A 293 38.31 7.70 10.99
N PHE A 294 37.37 8.14 10.15
CA PHE A 294 37.47 9.44 9.46
C PHE A 294 37.23 10.64 10.37
N MET A 295 36.45 10.47 11.43
CA MET A 295 36.21 11.52 12.43
C MET A 295 37.42 11.71 13.35
N ASN A 296 38.18 10.65 13.60
CA ASN A 296 39.27 10.64 14.56
C ASN A 296 40.37 11.67 14.20
N ASP A 297 40.63 12.61 15.10
CA ASP A 297 41.59 13.71 14.96
C ASP A 297 41.41 14.53 13.66
N ASN A 298 40.19 14.60 13.13
CA ASN A 298 39.89 15.36 11.93
C ASN A 298 39.45 16.80 12.25
N PRO A 299 40.27 17.83 11.99
CA PRO A 299 39.97 19.20 12.38
C PRO A 299 38.79 19.80 11.62
N SER A 300 38.31 19.21 10.52
CA SER A 300 37.10 19.71 9.83
C SER A 300 35.79 19.22 10.46
N ILE A 301 35.86 18.39 11.50
CA ILE A 301 34.71 17.77 12.16
C ILE A 301 34.65 18.28 13.61
N GLU A 302 33.54 18.92 13.98
CA GLU A 302 33.34 19.46 15.33
C GLU A 302 31.98 19.04 15.87
N SER A 303 31.95 18.61 17.13
CA SER A 303 30.70 18.35 17.85
C SER A 303 30.41 19.46 18.88
N TYR A 304 29.13 19.74 19.08
CA TYR A 304 28.63 20.74 20.03
C TYR A 304 27.40 20.23 20.76
N PRO A 305 27.06 20.76 21.95
CA PRO A 305 25.88 20.33 22.69
C PRO A 305 24.60 20.55 21.88
N VAL A 306 23.59 19.71 22.13
CA VAL A 306 22.32 19.77 21.41
C VAL A 306 21.60 21.10 21.60
N SER A 307 21.79 21.78 22.74
CA SER A 307 21.25 23.12 22.99
C SER A 307 21.84 24.20 22.07
N TYR A 308 22.97 23.95 21.41
CA TYR A 308 23.54 24.79 20.36
C TYR A 308 23.13 24.31 18.98
N VAL A 309 23.38 23.02 18.67
CA VAL A 309 23.17 22.46 17.33
C VAL A 309 21.71 22.52 16.93
N ASN A 310 20.80 22.26 17.86
CA ASN A 310 19.37 22.24 17.62
C ASN A 310 18.67 23.53 18.07
N ASP A 311 19.38 24.62 18.36
CA ASP A 311 18.71 25.91 18.57
C ASP A 311 18.25 26.46 17.21
N PRO A 312 16.93 26.65 16.97
CA PRO A 312 16.44 27.22 15.72
C PRO A 312 17.07 28.57 15.37
N HIS A 313 17.45 29.37 16.38
CA HIS A 313 18.15 30.63 16.17
C HIS A 313 19.55 30.41 15.62
N VAL A 314 20.32 29.48 16.18
CA VAL A 314 21.68 29.11 15.70
C VAL A 314 21.61 28.53 14.29
N ILE A 315 20.68 27.60 14.06
CA ILE A 315 20.45 27.00 12.73
C ILE A 315 20.21 28.09 11.69
N ALA A 316 19.32 29.04 11.98
CA ALA A 316 18.91 30.09 11.05
C ALA A 316 20.01 31.08 10.66
N GLN A 317 21.11 31.15 11.42
CA GLN A 317 22.24 32.03 11.10
C GLN A 317 23.04 31.53 9.89
N ASN A 318 23.02 30.23 9.61
CA ASN A 318 23.53 29.71 8.35
C ASN A 318 22.51 29.97 7.23
N GLU A 319 22.97 30.39 6.05
CA GLU A 319 22.09 30.62 4.91
C GLU A 319 21.78 29.32 4.16
N ARG A 320 20.65 29.29 3.47
CA ARG A 320 20.21 28.15 2.65
C ARG A 320 20.27 26.83 3.41
N VAL A 321 19.85 26.84 4.68
CA VAL A 321 19.74 25.59 5.45
C VAL A 321 18.72 24.70 4.76
N LEU A 322 19.12 23.48 4.45
CA LEU A 322 18.26 22.42 3.95
C LEU A 322 18.12 21.37 5.05
N SER A 323 16.94 21.27 5.62
CA SER A 323 16.59 20.23 6.59
C SER A 323 15.75 19.16 5.91
N VAL A 324 16.17 17.89 5.99
CA VAL A 324 15.43 16.74 5.48
C VAL A 324 15.14 15.77 6.62
N ASN A 325 13.86 15.68 7.00
CA ASN A 325 13.38 14.78 8.04
C ASN A 325 12.32 13.82 7.48
N SER A 326 12.13 12.68 8.13
CA SER A 326 11.12 11.69 7.76
C SER A 326 9.97 11.64 8.76
N THR A 327 8.77 11.33 8.31
CA THR A 327 7.61 11.16 9.20
C THR A 327 6.95 9.78 9.04
N ILE A 328 6.25 9.33 10.08
CA ILE A 328 5.46 8.09 10.07
C ILE A 328 4.16 8.31 9.30
N GLU A 329 3.50 9.44 9.52
CA GLU A 329 2.31 9.83 8.79
C GLU A 329 2.13 11.35 8.79
N MET A 330 1.31 11.83 7.88
CA MET A 330 0.91 13.23 7.76
C MET A 330 -0.60 13.29 7.50
N ASP A 331 -1.31 14.24 8.11
CA ASP A 331 -2.71 14.47 7.76
C ASP A 331 -2.92 15.45 6.59
N LEU A 332 -4.15 15.53 6.09
CA LEU A 332 -4.54 16.45 5.01
C LEU A 332 -4.37 17.94 5.37
N THR A 333 -4.22 18.28 6.65
CA THR A 333 -3.91 19.66 7.09
C THR A 333 -2.41 19.98 6.99
N GLY A 334 -1.57 18.95 6.79
CA GLY A 334 -0.12 19.04 6.76
C GLY A 334 0.53 18.85 8.13
N ALA A 335 -0.20 18.46 9.17
CA ALA A 335 0.41 18.10 10.44
C ALA A 335 1.10 16.73 10.31
N CYS A 336 2.29 16.57 10.90
CA CYS A 336 3.08 15.34 10.82
C CYS A 336 3.20 14.67 12.19
N ASN A 337 3.10 13.34 12.21
CA ASN A 337 3.36 12.50 13.37
C ASN A 337 4.56 11.60 13.05
N SER A 338 5.60 11.69 13.88
CA SER A 338 6.86 10.96 13.70
C SER A 338 7.17 10.05 14.89
N GLU A 339 6.29 9.98 15.88
CA GLU A 339 6.60 9.35 17.16
C GLU A 339 5.51 8.44 17.74
N HIS A 340 4.30 8.42 17.18
CA HIS A 340 3.21 7.56 17.62
C HIS A 340 2.76 6.60 16.52
N VAL A 341 2.48 5.35 16.89
CA VAL A 341 1.89 4.33 15.99
C VAL A 341 0.79 3.60 16.74
N LYS A 342 -0.40 3.51 16.14
CA LYS A 342 -1.55 2.78 16.71
C LYS A 342 -1.91 3.21 18.15
N GLY A 343 -1.73 4.50 18.48
CA GLY A 343 -2.03 5.04 19.81
C GLY A 343 -0.93 4.85 20.86
N HIS A 344 0.20 4.24 20.50
CA HIS A 344 1.34 4.04 21.39
C HIS A 344 2.55 4.87 20.96
N GLN A 345 3.37 5.29 21.93
CA GLN A 345 4.69 5.86 21.67
C GLN A 345 5.53 4.82 20.90
N TYR A 346 6.19 5.27 19.83
CA TYR A 346 7.02 4.45 18.96
C TYR A 346 8.48 4.93 18.94
N SER A 347 8.71 6.24 19.00
CA SER A 347 10.04 6.89 19.08
C SER A 347 10.00 8.10 20.03
N ALA A 348 10.37 9.30 19.58
CA ALA A 348 10.16 10.60 20.22
C ALA A 348 10.21 11.72 19.15
N THR A 349 9.89 12.94 19.52
CA THR A 349 9.97 14.13 18.65
C THR A 349 11.38 14.38 18.08
N GLY A 350 12.43 14.05 18.85
CA GLY A 350 13.82 14.39 18.53
C GLY A 350 14.00 15.92 18.37
N GLY A 351 14.91 16.33 17.49
CA GLY A 351 15.04 17.72 17.05
C GLY A 351 14.40 18.05 15.72
N GLN A 352 13.49 17.19 15.21
CA GLN A 352 12.85 17.43 13.90
C GLN A 352 12.21 18.82 13.84
N LEU A 353 11.42 19.20 14.86
CA LEU A 353 10.75 20.49 14.88
C LEU A 353 11.73 21.67 15.00
N ASP A 354 12.86 21.46 15.67
CA ASP A 354 13.91 22.48 15.81
C ASP A 354 14.49 22.84 14.44
N PHE A 355 14.85 21.82 13.64
CA PHE A 355 15.34 22.01 12.29
C PHE A 355 14.26 22.47 11.31
N VAL A 356 12.99 22.08 11.49
CA VAL A 356 11.87 22.62 10.70
C VAL A 356 11.80 24.15 10.86
N ARG A 357 11.86 24.63 12.09
CA ARG A 357 11.80 26.08 12.39
C ARG A 357 13.08 26.78 11.99
N GLY A 358 14.24 26.23 12.32
CA GLY A 358 15.54 26.81 12.00
C GLY A 358 15.77 26.94 10.49
N ALA A 359 15.42 25.91 9.72
CA ALA A 359 15.57 25.95 8.26
C ALA A 359 14.61 26.92 7.59
N TYR A 360 13.38 27.08 8.10
CA TYR A 360 12.46 28.09 7.55
C TYR A 360 12.85 29.53 7.92
N ALA A 361 13.48 29.73 9.08
CA ALA A 361 14.01 31.01 9.51
C ALA A 361 15.33 31.39 8.80
N SER A 362 16.08 30.41 8.31
CA SER A 362 17.28 30.62 7.49
C SER A 362 16.97 31.34 6.17
N ARG A 363 17.81 32.30 5.79
CA ARG A 363 17.67 33.01 4.51
C ARG A 363 17.80 32.04 3.34
N GLY A 364 16.72 31.87 2.58
CA GLY A 364 16.67 30.92 1.46
C GLY A 364 16.64 29.45 1.89
N GLY A 365 16.42 29.18 3.18
CA GLY A 365 16.37 27.83 3.71
C GLY A 365 15.06 27.11 3.39
N LYS A 366 15.12 25.78 3.43
CA LYS A 366 14.02 24.87 3.13
C LYS A 366 13.98 23.76 4.18
N SER A 367 12.80 23.53 4.71
CA SER A 367 12.51 22.40 5.59
C SER A 367 11.65 21.41 4.80
N ILE A 368 12.10 20.17 4.72
CA ILE A 368 11.49 19.12 3.94
C ILE A 368 11.12 17.96 4.86
N ILE A 369 9.85 17.59 4.86
CA ILE A 369 9.35 16.33 5.41
C ILE A 369 9.19 15.34 4.26
N ALA A 370 10.06 14.33 4.21
CA ALA A 370 10.14 13.36 3.11
C ALA A 370 9.75 11.96 3.58
N PHE A 371 8.84 11.31 2.87
CA PHE A 371 8.39 9.96 3.21
C PHE A 371 7.74 9.26 2.03
N HIS A 372 7.80 7.93 1.99
CA HIS A 372 7.00 7.15 1.05
C HIS A 372 5.51 7.45 1.28
N SER A 373 4.71 7.56 0.23
CA SER A 373 3.27 7.84 0.37
C SER A 373 2.50 6.69 1.06
N THR A 374 3.09 5.50 1.12
CA THR A 374 2.48 4.29 1.68
C THR A 374 3.43 3.45 2.55
N ALA A 375 2.85 2.55 3.35
CA ALA A 375 3.52 1.57 4.20
C ALA A 375 2.90 0.16 4.03
N GLY A 376 3.54 -0.85 4.61
CA GLY A 376 3.02 -2.22 4.66
C GLY A 376 2.94 -2.89 3.28
N GLY A 377 3.91 -2.63 2.40
CA GLY A 377 3.88 -3.11 1.00
C GLY A 377 2.85 -2.36 0.15
N GLY A 378 2.66 -1.06 0.44
CA GLY A 378 1.71 -0.21 -0.27
C GLY A 378 0.30 -0.18 0.32
N ARG A 379 -0.07 -1.12 1.19
CA ARG A 379 -1.46 -1.30 1.65
C ARG A 379 -2.00 -0.15 2.52
N ILE A 380 -1.12 0.59 3.19
CA ILE A 380 -1.50 1.62 4.16
C ILE A 380 -1.03 2.97 3.64
N SER A 381 -1.93 3.95 3.51
CA SER A 381 -1.54 5.32 3.17
C SER A 381 -0.87 5.99 4.37
N LYS A 382 0.30 6.61 4.15
CA LYS A 382 0.97 7.47 5.15
C LYS A 382 0.44 8.91 5.12
N ILE A 383 -0.35 9.27 4.11
CA ILE A 383 -1.17 10.50 4.10
C ILE A 383 -2.59 10.13 4.53
N VAL A 384 -3.01 10.61 5.70
CA VAL A 384 -4.27 10.23 6.35
C VAL A 384 -5.24 11.43 6.43
N PRO A 385 -6.56 11.23 6.59
CA PRO A 385 -7.48 12.35 6.74
C PRO A 385 -7.18 13.22 7.98
N ARG A 386 -6.81 12.59 9.09
CA ARG A 386 -6.53 13.22 10.39
C ARG A 386 -5.60 12.31 11.21
N LEU A 387 -4.63 12.89 11.89
CA LEU A 387 -3.77 12.17 12.82
C LEU A 387 -4.57 11.70 14.05
N ALA A 388 -4.28 10.48 14.53
CA ALA A 388 -4.97 9.88 15.67
C ALA A 388 -4.30 10.15 17.03
N GLY A 389 -3.04 10.60 17.04
CA GLY A 389 -2.24 10.84 18.24
C GLY A 389 -1.59 12.22 18.27
N PRO A 390 -0.58 12.40 19.14
CA PRO A 390 0.22 13.61 19.20
C PRO A 390 0.82 14.01 17.85
N VAL A 391 1.00 15.33 17.69
CA VAL A 391 1.57 15.93 16.49
C VAL A 391 3.02 16.30 16.79
N THR A 392 3.95 15.76 16.00
CA THR A 392 5.38 16.06 16.12
C THR A 392 5.73 17.36 15.39
N THR A 393 5.20 17.57 14.18
CA THR A 393 5.34 18.83 13.44
C THR A 393 3.97 19.46 13.22
N PRO A 394 3.63 20.55 13.92
CA PRO A 394 2.37 21.23 13.75
C PRO A 394 2.15 21.70 12.31
N ARG A 395 0.91 21.67 11.83
CA ARG A 395 0.55 22.13 10.47
C ARG A 395 1.04 23.55 10.16
N THR A 396 1.18 24.41 11.16
CA THR A 396 1.69 25.79 11.02
C THR A 396 3.18 25.83 10.71
N ASP A 397 3.93 24.84 11.17
CA ASP A 397 5.39 24.74 11.03
C ASP A 397 5.78 24.05 9.71
N THR A 398 5.02 23.05 9.24
CA THR A 398 5.29 22.30 8.01
C THR A 398 5.55 23.22 6.80
N HIS A 399 6.71 23.05 6.17
CA HIS A 399 7.14 23.82 5.01
C HIS A 399 6.94 23.04 3.72
N MET A 400 7.89 22.19 3.35
CA MET A 400 7.81 21.37 2.14
C MET A 400 7.58 19.90 2.50
N VAL A 401 6.82 19.21 1.66
CA VAL A 401 6.53 17.78 1.77
C VAL A 401 6.92 17.10 0.48
N VAL A 402 7.62 15.97 0.58
CA VAL A 402 8.06 15.19 -0.58
C VAL A 402 7.66 13.73 -0.41
N THR A 403 7.01 13.20 -1.44
CA THR A 403 6.77 11.77 -1.63
C THR A 403 7.26 11.38 -3.01
N GLU A 404 7.18 10.09 -3.36
CA GLU A 404 7.49 9.60 -4.71
C GLU A 404 6.57 10.18 -5.81
N TYR A 405 5.53 10.92 -5.44
CA TYR A 405 4.60 11.59 -6.38
C TYR A 405 4.92 13.07 -6.61
N GLY A 406 5.90 13.62 -5.90
CA GLY A 406 6.36 14.99 -6.12
C GLY A 406 6.58 15.79 -4.85
N VAL A 407 6.62 17.11 -5.03
CA VAL A 407 6.97 18.09 -4.01
C VAL A 407 5.80 19.05 -3.81
N ALA A 408 5.47 19.37 -2.56
CA ALA A 408 4.52 20.43 -2.23
C ALA A 408 5.08 21.40 -1.21
N ASN A 409 4.89 22.70 -1.43
CA ASN A 409 5.07 23.72 -0.41
C ASN A 409 3.72 24.05 0.23
N LEU A 410 3.61 23.86 1.55
CA LEU A 410 2.36 24.09 2.30
C LEU A 410 2.29 25.47 2.95
N LYS A 411 3.37 26.27 2.93
CA LYS A 411 3.35 27.64 3.49
C LYS A 411 2.45 28.54 2.64
N GLY A 412 1.63 29.34 3.31
CA GLY A 412 0.68 30.25 2.65
C GLY A 412 -0.61 29.61 2.13
N LEU A 413 -0.70 28.28 2.06
CA LEU A 413 -1.90 27.57 1.58
C LEU A 413 -2.99 27.51 2.66
N SER A 414 -4.24 27.73 2.25
CA SER A 414 -5.44 27.50 3.05
C SER A 414 -5.65 26.00 3.34
N SER A 415 -6.49 25.67 4.32
CA SER A 415 -6.81 24.26 4.65
C SER A 415 -7.34 23.47 3.44
N SER A 416 -8.14 24.11 2.57
CA SER A 416 -8.66 23.46 1.36
C SER A 416 -7.58 23.22 0.32
N GLU A 417 -6.68 24.18 0.10
CA GLU A 417 -5.54 24.02 -0.81
C GLU A 417 -4.56 22.98 -0.32
N ARG A 418 -4.28 22.95 0.99
CA ARG A 418 -3.47 21.91 1.62
C ARG A 418 -4.08 20.53 1.43
N SER A 419 -5.38 20.38 1.68
CA SER A 419 -6.05 19.09 1.48
C SER A 419 -5.93 18.58 0.04
N ARG A 420 -6.15 19.45 -0.96
CA ARG A 420 -5.97 19.10 -2.38
C ARG A 420 -4.52 18.76 -2.71
N THR A 421 -3.57 19.58 -2.25
CA THR A 421 -2.14 19.41 -2.53
C THR A 421 -1.58 18.14 -1.87
N SER A 422 -1.90 17.90 -0.60
CA SER A 422 -1.53 16.68 0.12
C SER A 422 -2.17 15.43 -0.51
N SER A 423 -3.39 15.55 -1.06
CA SER A 423 -4.03 14.45 -1.78
C SER A 423 -3.32 14.12 -3.09
N ALA A 424 -2.72 15.10 -3.77
CA ALA A 424 -1.94 14.87 -4.99
C ALA A 424 -0.61 14.14 -4.71
N LEU A 425 -0.04 14.32 -3.52
CA LEU A 425 1.18 13.61 -3.06
C LEU A 425 0.91 12.19 -2.56
N ARG A 426 -0.35 11.79 -2.50
CA ARG A 426 -0.78 10.50 -1.95
C ARG A 426 -0.94 9.49 -3.08
N ARG A 427 -0.38 8.29 -2.93
CA ARG A 427 -0.84 7.16 -3.75
C ARG A 427 -2.31 6.94 -3.50
N THR A 428 -3.13 6.97 -4.56
CA THR A 428 -4.52 6.50 -4.50
C THR A 428 -4.49 5.01 -4.16
N THR A 429 -4.36 4.68 -2.87
CA THR A 429 -4.49 3.31 -2.40
C THR A 429 -5.93 2.95 -2.71
N MET A 430 -6.13 2.11 -3.73
CA MET A 430 -7.40 1.43 -3.95
C MET A 430 -7.81 0.87 -2.60
N ALA A 431 -8.88 1.41 -2.04
CA ALA A 431 -9.46 0.82 -0.85
C ALA A 431 -9.72 -0.65 -1.23
N ASN A 432 -9.22 -1.59 -0.41
CA ASN A 432 -9.45 -3.01 -0.65
C ASN A 432 -10.91 -3.29 -0.27
N THR A 433 -11.87 -2.77 -1.03
CA THR A 433 -13.30 -2.92 -0.80
C THR A 433 -13.84 -4.09 -1.63
N ILE A 434 -15.00 -4.61 -1.25
CA ILE A 434 -15.72 -5.62 -2.01
C ILE A 434 -15.97 -5.15 -3.46
N ALA A 435 -16.33 -3.89 -3.66
CA ALA A 435 -16.46 -3.30 -4.99
C ALA A 435 -15.15 -3.29 -5.79
N GLY A 436 -14.02 -2.98 -5.13
CA GLY A 436 -12.70 -3.06 -5.75
C GLY A 436 -12.29 -4.50 -6.10
N TYR A 437 -12.65 -5.47 -5.24
CA TYR A 437 -12.43 -6.89 -5.51
C TYR A 437 -13.26 -7.38 -6.71
N LEU A 438 -14.53 -6.98 -6.76
CA LEU A 438 -15.44 -7.25 -7.89
C LEU A 438 -14.83 -6.77 -9.20
N ALA A 439 -14.48 -5.49 -9.28
CA ALA A 439 -13.94 -4.88 -10.50
C ALA A 439 -12.65 -5.58 -10.99
N ARG A 440 -11.71 -5.88 -10.08
CA ARG A 440 -10.47 -6.63 -10.43
C ARG A 440 -10.75 -8.06 -10.90
N THR A 441 -11.76 -8.72 -10.35
CA THR A 441 -12.13 -10.08 -10.75
C THR A 441 -12.76 -10.07 -12.15
N LEU A 442 -13.61 -9.09 -12.45
CA LEU A 442 -14.20 -8.90 -13.78
C LEU A 442 -13.13 -8.58 -14.83
N GLU A 443 -12.15 -7.74 -14.49
CA GLU A 443 -10.99 -7.44 -15.34
C GLU A 443 -10.19 -8.72 -15.63
N ALA A 444 -9.89 -9.51 -14.60
CA ALA A 444 -9.19 -10.78 -14.76
C ALA A 444 -9.96 -11.80 -15.63
N ALA A 445 -11.29 -11.69 -15.66
CA ALA A 445 -12.15 -12.47 -16.54
C ALA A 445 -12.27 -11.91 -17.97
N GLY A 446 -11.60 -10.80 -18.27
CA GLY A 446 -11.57 -10.18 -19.60
C GLY A 446 -12.76 -9.26 -19.90
N VAL A 447 -13.57 -8.91 -18.90
CA VAL A 447 -14.67 -7.95 -19.06
C VAL A 447 -14.08 -6.59 -19.39
N LYS A 448 -14.63 -5.92 -20.41
CA LYS A 448 -14.21 -4.58 -20.85
C LYS A 448 -15.24 -3.49 -20.60
N ARG A 449 -16.51 -3.88 -20.47
CA ARG A 449 -17.64 -2.96 -20.35
C ARG A 449 -18.64 -3.45 -19.31
N ILE A 450 -19.23 -2.52 -18.58
CA ILE A 450 -20.39 -2.76 -17.74
C ILE A 450 -21.49 -1.80 -18.19
N TRP A 451 -22.65 -2.34 -18.56
CA TRP A 451 -23.81 -1.55 -18.99
C TRP A 451 -24.70 -1.21 -17.79
N GLY A 452 -25.09 0.04 -17.64
CA GLY A 452 -25.97 0.40 -16.52
C GLY A 452 -26.34 1.87 -16.43
N VAL A 453 -27.31 2.13 -15.56
CA VAL A 453 -27.64 3.48 -15.08
C VAL A 453 -26.94 3.66 -13.74
N THR A 454 -26.21 4.75 -13.58
CA THR A 454 -25.53 5.06 -12.32
C THR A 454 -26.56 5.48 -11.26
N GLY A 455 -26.44 4.93 -10.06
CA GLY A 455 -27.27 5.29 -8.91
C GLY A 455 -26.50 5.13 -7.60
N ASP A 456 -27.02 5.69 -6.52
CA ASP A 456 -26.27 5.83 -5.26
C ASP A 456 -25.75 4.51 -4.68
N SER A 457 -26.52 3.42 -4.80
CA SER A 457 -26.10 2.10 -4.31
C SER A 457 -24.98 1.45 -5.16
N LEU A 458 -24.70 1.98 -6.36
CA LEU A 458 -23.61 1.56 -7.24
C LEU A 458 -22.37 2.45 -7.13
N ASN A 459 -22.36 3.47 -6.28
CA ASN A 459 -21.24 4.41 -6.15
C ASN A 459 -19.92 3.72 -5.80
N GLY A 460 -19.94 2.70 -4.94
CA GLY A 460 -18.74 1.93 -4.59
C GLY A 460 -18.11 1.23 -5.80
N LEU A 461 -18.94 0.67 -6.69
CA LEU A 461 -18.47 0.03 -7.92
C LEU A 461 -18.00 1.07 -8.95
N SER A 462 -18.77 2.14 -9.15
CA SER A 462 -18.42 3.20 -10.09
C SER A 462 -17.08 3.87 -9.73
N ASP A 463 -16.87 4.15 -8.44
CA ASP A 463 -15.61 4.67 -7.90
C ASP A 463 -14.44 3.69 -8.10
N ALA A 464 -14.67 2.38 -7.89
CA ALA A 464 -13.65 1.36 -8.14
C ALA A 464 -13.24 1.29 -9.63
N LEU A 465 -14.21 1.32 -10.54
CA LEU A 465 -13.97 1.29 -11.99
C LEU A 465 -13.23 2.54 -12.47
N ASN A 466 -13.67 3.72 -12.04
CA ASN A 466 -13.02 5.00 -12.37
C ASN A 466 -11.55 5.03 -11.94
N LYS A 467 -11.24 4.47 -10.76
CA LYS A 467 -9.86 4.38 -10.28
C LYS A 467 -9.05 3.32 -11.05
N MET A 468 -9.67 2.25 -11.53
CA MET A 468 -8.99 1.18 -12.28
C MET A 468 -8.66 1.62 -13.70
N GLY A 469 -9.60 2.28 -14.38
CA GLY A 469 -9.44 2.77 -15.75
C GLY A 469 -9.35 1.67 -16.82
N THR A 470 -9.64 0.41 -16.49
CA THR A 470 -9.52 -0.74 -17.41
C THR A 470 -10.84 -1.34 -17.87
N ILE A 471 -11.96 -0.96 -17.23
CA ILE A 471 -13.33 -1.35 -17.59
C ILE A 471 -14.15 -0.07 -17.76
N ASP A 472 -14.81 0.06 -18.90
CA ASP A 472 -15.65 1.21 -19.22
C ASP A 472 -17.07 1.05 -18.65
N TRP A 473 -17.56 2.08 -17.97
CA TRP A 473 -18.97 2.17 -17.59
C TRP A 473 -19.79 2.72 -18.75
N MET A 474 -20.61 1.86 -19.35
CA MET A 474 -21.44 2.20 -20.49
C MET A 474 -22.81 2.68 -20.02
N HIS A 475 -22.97 4.00 -19.96
CA HIS A 475 -24.20 4.64 -19.53
C HIS A 475 -25.37 4.33 -20.49
N THR A 476 -26.49 3.89 -19.93
CA THR A 476 -27.77 3.80 -20.64
C THR A 476 -28.77 4.80 -20.04
N ARG A 477 -29.88 5.06 -20.75
CA ARG A 477 -30.97 5.89 -20.22
C ARG A 477 -31.97 5.12 -19.35
N HIS A 478 -31.87 3.79 -19.36
CA HIS A 478 -32.76 2.88 -18.65
C HIS A 478 -32.04 1.55 -18.41
N GLU A 479 -32.29 0.90 -17.27
CA GLU A 479 -31.63 -0.35 -16.90
C GLU A 479 -32.06 -1.52 -17.79
N GLU A 480 -33.30 -1.52 -18.28
CA GLU A 480 -33.75 -2.50 -19.27
C GLU A 480 -32.86 -2.50 -20.53
N VAL A 481 -32.49 -1.31 -21.01
CA VAL A 481 -31.58 -1.16 -22.15
C VAL A 481 -30.17 -1.66 -21.81
N ALA A 482 -29.73 -1.51 -20.56
CA ALA A 482 -28.46 -2.05 -20.12
C ALA A 482 -28.41 -3.57 -20.16
N ALA A 483 -29.49 -4.24 -19.73
CA ALA A 483 -29.58 -5.69 -19.80
C ALA A 483 -29.60 -6.19 -21.27
N PHE A 484 -30.36 -5.54 -22.16
CA PHE A 484 -30.33 -5.87 -23.59
C PHE A 484 -28.97 -5.61 -24.26
N ALA A 485 -28.29 -4.53 -23.90
CA ALA A 485 -26.96 -4.22 -24.43
C ALA A 485 -25.92 -5.25 -24.00
N ALA A 486 -25.94 -5.67 -22.72
CA ALA A 486 -25.10 -6.75 -22.23
C ALA A 486 -25.42 -8.07 -22.94
N GLY A 487 -26.69 -8.41 -23.15
CA GLY A 487 -27.10 -9.60 -23.92
C GLY A 487 -26.60 -9.58 -25.36
N ALA A 488 -26.71 -8.44 -26.05
CA ALA A 488 -26.21 -8.27 -27.41
C ALA A 488 -24.68 -8.38 -27.49
N GLU A 489 -23.96 -7.80 -26.53
CA GLU A 489 -22.50 -7.95 -26.43
C GLU A 489 -22.12 -9.42 -26.23
N ALA A 490 -22.74 -10.12 -25.26
CA ALA A 490 -22.49 -11.52 -25.02
C ALA A 490 -22.80 -12.41 -26.24
N ALA A 491 -23.89 -12.12 -26.96
CA ALA A 491 -24.24 -12.82 -28.20
C ALA A 491 -23.18 -12.63 -29.29
N GLN A 492 -22.62 -11.42 -29.39
CA GLN A 492 -21.64 -11.07 -30.42
C GLN A 492 -20.25 -11.62 -30.12
N THR A 493 -19.82 -11.56 -28.86
CA THR A 493 -18.45 -11.94 -28.46
C THR A 493 -18.34 -13.40 -28.04
N GLY A 494 -19.44 -14.01 -27.57
CA GLY A 494 -19.44 -15.31 -26.92
C GLY A 494 -18.75 -15.31 -25.55
N THR A 495 -18.42 -14.14 -25.01
CA THR A 495 -17.76 -13.97 -23.69
C THR A 495 -18.73 -13.40 -22.68
N LEU A 496 -18.38 -13.48 -21.38
CA LEU A 496 -19.18 -12.91 -20.31
C LEU A 496 -19.38 -11.39 -20.51
N ALA A 497 -20.64 -10.95 -20.58
CA ALA A 497 -21.00 -9.54 -20.51
C ALA A 497 -21.62 -9.20 -19.15
N VAL A 498 -21.59 -7.92 -18.77
CA VAL A 498 -22.03 -7.48 -17.45
C VAL A 498 -22.99 -6.30 -17.56
N CYS A 499 -24.09 -6.35 -16.82
CA CYS A 499 -24.95 -5.20 -16.58
C CYS A 499 -25.14 -4.94 -15.08
N ALA A 500 -25.52 -3.72 -14.72
CA ALA A 500 -25.72 -3.32 -13.34
C ALA A 500 -26.93 -2.38 -13.19
N GLY A 501 -27.67 -2.53 -12.10
CA GLY A 501 -28.83 -1.71 -11.74
C GLY A 501 -28.82 -1.32 -10.27
N SER A 502 -29.26 -0.10 -9.96
CA SER A 502 -29.34 0.46 -8.60
C SER A 502 -30.39 -0.26 -7.74
N CYS A 503 -30.53 0.07 -6.45
CA CYS A 503 -31.54 -0.56 -5.60
C CYS A 503 -32.99 -0.16 -6.00
N GLY A 504 -33.96 -0.98 -5.60
CA GLY A 504 -35.38 -0.74 -5.86
C GLY A 504 -35.73 -0.82 -7.35
N PRO A 505 -36.32 0.23 -7.96
CA PRO A 505 -36.71 0.19 -9.37
C PRO A 505 -35.51 -0.04 -10.31
N GLY A 506 -34.30 0.39 -9.94
CA GLY A 506 -33.13 0.27 -10.80
C GLY A 506 -32.80 -1.18 -11.17
N ASN A 507 -32.68 -2.07 -10.18
CA ASN A 507 -32.41 -3.48 -10.42
C ASN A 507 -33.64 -4.16 -11.03
N LEU A 508 -34.87 -3.82 -10.59
CA LEU A 508 -36.12 -4.37 -11.11
C LEU A 508 -36.25 -4.21 -12.63
N HIS A 509 -35.84 -3.05 -13.15
CA HIS A 509 -35.89 -2.75 -14.57
C HIS A 509 -34.93 -3.59 -15.43
N LEU A 510 -34.00 -4.34 -14.84
CA LEU A 510 -33.16 -5.29 -15.59
C LEU A 510 -33.95 -6.51 -16.08
N ILE A 511 -35.09 -6.84 -15.44
CA ILE A 511 -35.70 -8.18 -15.51
C ILE A 511 -36.06 -8.63 -16.93
N ASN A 512 -36.61 -7.75 -17.77
CA ASN A 512 -37.02 -8.09 -19.13
C ASN A 512 -35.82 -8.45 -20.02
N GLY A 513 -34.76 -7.63 -19.96
CA GLY A 513 -33.53 -7.91 -20.71
C GLY A 513 -32.82 -9.16 -20.20
N LEU A 514 -32.87 -9.44 -18.90
CA LEU A 514 -32.30 -10.69 -18.35
C LEU A 514 -33.09 -11.92 -18.78
N PHE A 515 -34.42 -11.85 -18.88
CA PHE A 515 -35.20 -12.95 -19.48
C PHE A 515 -34.80 -13.21 -20.92
N ASP A 516 -34.61 -12.17 -21.73
CA ASP A 516 -34.13 -12.31 -23.11
C ASP A 516 -32.74 -12.97 -23.14
N CYS A 517 -31.80 -12.49 -22.32
CA CYS A 517 -30.46 -13.08 -22.22
C CYS A 517 -30.50 -14.57 -21.85
N GLN A 518 -31.33 -14.93 -20.87
CA GLN A 518 -31.48 -16.30 -20.40
C GLN A 518 -32.10 -17.22 -21.47
N ARG A 519 -33.08 -16.73 -22.24
CA ARG A 519 -33.74 -17.51 -23.31
C ARG A 519 -32.89 -17.63 -24.57
N ASN A 520 -32.04 -16.64 -24.83
CA ASN A 520 -31.11 -16.66 -25.97
C ASN A 520 -29.80 -17.41 -25.67
N HIS A 521 -29.67 -17.97 -24.46
CA HIS A 521 -28.49 -18.70 -24.02
C HIS A 521 -27.18 -17.89 -24.15
N VAL A 522 -27.19 -16.65 -23.65
CA VAL A 522 -26.01 -15.77 -23.67
C VAL A 522 -25.45 -15.54 -22.26
N PRO A 523 -24.11 -15.59 -22.07
CA PRO A 523 -23.49 -15.50 -20.76
C PRO A 523 -23.50 -14.06 -20.23
N VAL A 524 -24.37 -13.79 -19.25
CA VAL A 524 -24.52 -12.45 -18.64
C VAL A 524 -24.44 -12.53 -17.12
N LEU A 525 -23.63 -11.66 -16.52
CA LEU A 525 -23.65 -11.41 -15.09
C LEU A 525 -24.37 -10.09 -14.81
N ALA A 526 -25.45 -10.14 -14.03
CA ALA A 526 -26.16 -8.95 -13.56
C ALA A 526 -25.75 -8.59 -12.13
N ILE A 527 -25.40 -7.33 -11.90
CA ILE A 527 -25.13 -6.77 -10.58
C ILE A 527 -26.37 -6.00 -10.13
N ALA A 528 -27.18 -6.65 -9.31
CA ALA A 528 -28.36 -6.03 -8.70
C ALA A 528 -27.93 -5.36 -7.38
N ALA A 529 -27.64 -4.06 -7.41
CA ALA A 529 -27.34 -3.35 -6.17
C ALA A 529 -28.57 -3.33 -5.26
N HIS A 530 -28.33 -3.30 -3.95
CA HIS A 530 -29.39 -3.35 -2.95
C HIS A 530 -29.24 -2.25 -1.90
N ILE A 531 -30.29 -2.09 -1.10
CA ILE A 531 -30.33 -1.15 0.02
C ILE A 531 -29.27 -1.53 1.07
N PRO A 532 -28.92 -0.64 2.02
CA PRO A 532 -28.00 -1.00 3.09
C PRO A 532 -28.45 -2.27 3.82
N SER A 533 -27.50 -3.15 4.15
CA SER A 533 -27.79 -4.47 4.71
C SER A 533 -28.57 -4.42 6.03
N THR A 534 -28.44 -3.33 6.79
CA THR A 534 -29.17 -3.09 8.05
C THR A 534 -30.66 -2.77 7.86
N GLU A 535 -31.07 -2.38 6.65
CA GLU A 535 -32.44 -1.97 6.34
C GLU A 535 -33.28 -3.09 5.71
N ILE A 536 -32.65 -4.22 5.38
CA ILE A 536 -33.32 -5.38 4.78
C ILE A 536 -34.25 -6.04 5.81
N GLY A 537 -35.51 -6.21 5.43
CA GLY A 537 -36.60 -6.76 6.23
C GLY A 537 -37.38 -5.73 7.04
N LEU A 538 -37.04 -4.44 6.94
CA LEU A 538 -37.64 -3.36 7.74
C LEU A 538 -38.69 -2.53 6.97
N GLY A 539 -38.93 -2.83 5.69
CA GLY A 539 -39.88 -2.10 4.85
C GLY A 539 -39.30 -0.81 4.29
N TYR A 540 -38.01 -0.80 3.95
CA TYR A 540 -37.35 0.37 3.37
C TYR A 540 -37.99 0.75 2.02
N PHE A 541 -38.10 2.04 1.70
CA PHE A 541 -38.94 2.49 0.56
C PHE A 541 -38.48 1.99 -0.83
N GLN A 542 -37.22 1.58 -0.97
CA GLN A 542 -36.64 0.96 -2.18
C GLN A 542 -36.34 -0.53 -2.00
N GLU A 543 -36.87 -1.14 -0.93
CA GLU A 543 -36.71 -2.55 -0.67
C GLU A 543 -37.46 -3.39 -1.71
N THR A 544 -36.79 -4.44 -2.15
CA THR A 544 -37.25 -5.42 -3.16
C THR A 544 -36.71 -6.78 -2.75
N HIS A 545 -37.09 -7.85 -3.46
CA HIS A 545 -36.58 -9.21 -3.22
C HIS A 545 -35.84 -9.75 -4.45
N PRO A 546 -34.65 -9.23 -4.82
CA PRO A 546 -33.96 -9.63 -6.05
C PRO A 546 -33.75 -11.13 -6.21
N GLN A 547 -33.53 -11.87 -5.12
CA GLN A 547 -33.40 -13.32 -5.14
C GLN A 547 -34.66 -14.05 -5.62
N GLU A 548 -35.85 -13.52 -5.31
CA GLU A 548 -37.12 -14.06 -5.79
C GLU A 548 -37.40 -13.61 -7.22
N LEU A 549 -37.17 -12.33 -7.49
CA LEU A 549 -37.47 -11.68 -8.76
C LEU A 549 -36.64 -12.25 -9.93
N PHE A 550 -35.35 -12.48 -9.72
CA PHE A 550 -34.46 -12.96 -10.79
C PHE A 550 -34.33 -14.48 -10.83
N LYS A 551 -35.04 -15.21 -9.95
CA LYS A 551 -34.94 -16.68 -9.86
C LYS A 551 -35.30 -17.38 -11.17
N GLU A 552 -36.29 -16.88 -11.88
CA GLU A 552 -36.78 -17.51 -13.12
C GLU A 552 -35.98 -17.10 -14.36
N CYS A 553 -35.29 -15.96 -14.32
CA CYS A 553 -34.49 -15.45 -15.43
C CYS A 553 -32.98 -15.63 -15.22
N SER A 554 -32.56 -16.49 -14.28
CA SER A 554 -31.16 -16.79 -14.03
C SER A 554 -30.94 -18.24 -13.61
N TYR A 555 -29.75 -18.76 -13.89
CA TYR A 555 -29.30 -20.06 -13.36
C TYR A 555 -28.77 -19.95 -11.92
N TYR A 556 -28.40 -18.74 -11.49
CA TYR A 556 -27.85 -18.47 -10.17
C TYR A 556 -28.21 -17.04 -9.75
N VAL A 557 -28.78 -16.89 -8.55
CA VAL A 557 -29.00 -15.59 -7.92
C VAL A 557 -28.74 -15.71 -6.43
N GLU A 558 -27.87 -14.88 -5.87
CA GLU A 558 -27.59 -14.88 -4.43
C GLU A 558 -27.27 -13.49 -3.85
N LEU A 559 -27.63 -13.32 -2.57
CA LEU A 559 -27.35 -12.12 -1.78
C LEU A 559 -25.97 -12.18 -1.11
N VAL A 560 -25.20 -11.12 -1.31
CA VAL A 560 -23.91 -10.94 -0.64
C VAL A 560 -24.14 -10.34 0.74
N THR A 561 -23.95 -11.15 1.78
CA THR A 561 -24.20 -10.74 3.19
C THR A 561 -22.94 -10.34 3.94
N ASN A 562 -21.75 -10.81 3.54
CA ASN A 562 -20.49 -10.47 4.20
C ASN A 562 -19.27 -10.68 3.28
N ARG A 563 -18.12 -10.12 3.70
CA ARG A 563 -16.85 -10.19 2.96
C ARG A 563 -16.26 -11.59 2.78
N SER A 564 -16.51 -12.51 3.72
CA SER A 564 -15.82 -13.81 3.75
C SER A 564 -16.31 -14.74 2.65
N HIS A 565 -17.56 -14.62 2.22
CA HIS A 565 -18.14 -15.48 1.19
C HIS A 565 -18.18 -14.84 -0.20
N PHE A 566 -17.98 -13.52 -0.30
CA PHE A 566 -18.09 -12.78 -1.56
C PHE A 566 -17.25 -13.37 -2.71
N PRO A 567 -15.95 -13.73 -2.53
CA PRO A 567 -15.16 -14.33 -3.61
C PRO A 567 -15.80 -15.57 -4.21
N ARG A 568 -16.35 -16.45 -3.36
CA ARG A 568 -16.96 -17.72 -3.79
C ARG A 568 -18.29 -17.49 -4.49
N ILE A 569 -19.10 -16.55 -4.01
CA ILE A 569 -20.36 -16.17 -4.66
C ILE A 569 -20.08 -15.58 -6.04
N LEU A 570 -19.13 -14.65 -6.14
CA LEU A 570 -18.76 -14.02 -7.40
C LEU A 570 -18.21 -15.03 -8.41
N GLU A 571 -17.27 -15.88 -7.99
CA GLU A 571 -16.70 -16.91 -8.86
C GLU A 571 -17.79 -17.89 -9.34
N ARG A 572 -18.67 -18.35 -8.43
CA ARG A 572 -19.77 -19.26 -8.78
C ARG A 572 -20.76 -18.60 -9.74
N ALA A 573 -21.11 -17.33 -9.54
CA ALA A 573 -22.00 -16.61 -10.44
C ALA A 573 -21.41 -16.49 -11.85
N MET A 574 -20.15 -16.04 -11.95
CA MET A 574 -19.45 -15.88 -13.23
C MET A 574 -19.29 -17.21 -13.96
N ARG A 575 -18.87 -18.27 -13.25
CA ARG A 575 -18.75 -19.63 -13.83
C ARG A 575 -20.10 -20.13 -14.32
N THR A 576 -21.16 -19.97 -13.52
CA THR A 576 -22.50 -20.43 -13.89
C THR A 576 -23.00 -19.73 -15.16
N ALA A 577 -22.83 -18.41 -15.27
CA ALA A 577 -23.23 -17.66 -16.46
C ALA A 577 -22.49 -18.15 -17.72
N ILE A 578 -21.19 -18.43 -17.61
CA ILE A 578 -20.36 -18.89 -18.73
C ILE A 578 -20.67 -20.34 -19.11
N GLU A 579 -20.68 -21.26 -18.14
CA GLU A 579 -20.81 -22.70 -18.37
C GLU A 579 -22.23 -23.09 -18.82
N GLN A 580 -23.25 -22.47 -18.23
CA GLN A 580 -24.65 -22.72 -18.61
C GLN A 580 -25.11 -21.84 -19.77
N LYS A 581 -24.25 -20.94 -20.25
CA LYS A 581 -24.57 -19.94 -21.27
C LYS A 581 -25.89 -19.24 -20.95
N GLY A 582 -25.90 -18.50 -19.85
CA GLY A 582 -27.11 -17.82 -19.40
C GLY A 582 -26.80 -16.75 -18.38
N VAL A 583 -27.82 -16.35 -17.63
CA VAL A 583 -27.76 -15.27 -16.66
C VAL A 583 -27.37 -15.80 -15.28
N ALA A 584 -26.48 -15.09 -14.61
CA ALA A 584 -26.29 -15.15 -13.17
C ALA A 584 -26.46 -13.75 -12.58
N VAL A 585 -26.97 -13.66 -11.35
CA VAL A 585 -27.23 -12.39 -10.67
C VAL A 585 -26.52 -12.39 -9.31
N ILE A 586 -25.78 -11.32 -9.02
CA ILE A 586 -25.31 -11.04 -7.67
C ILE A 586 -26.09 -9.88 -7.09
N VAL A 587 -26.61 -10.06 -5.89
CA VAL A 587 -27.34 -9.01 -5.16
C VAL A 587 -26.38 -8.40 -4.15
N LEU A 588 -26.06 -7.12 -4.30
CA LEU A 588 -24.98 -6.47 -3.54
C LEU A 588 -25.47 -5.22 -2.80
N PRO A 589 -25.65 -5.29 -1.47
CA PRO A 589 -25.93 -4.11 -0.64
C PRO A 589 -24.82 -3.06 -0.76
N GLY A 590 -25.19 -1.77 -0.81
CA GLY A 590 -24.25 -0.67 -1.01
C GLY A 590 -23.21 -0.51 0.09
N ASP A 591 -23.59 -0.71 1.35
CA ASP A 591 -22.70 -0.72 2.52
C ASP A 591 -21.73 -1.91 2.49
N VAL A 592 -22.21 -3.09 2.08
CA VAL A 592 -21.37 -4.27 1.88
C VAL A 592 -20.38 -4.05 0.74
N ALA A 593 -20.78 -3.43 -0.38
CA ALA A 593 -19.89 -3.09 -1.48
C ALA A 593 -18.70 -2.21 -1.04
N LEU A 594 -18.93 -1.34 -0.04
CA LEU A 594 -17.93 -0.44 0.53
C LEU A 594 -17.11 -1.07 1.66
N ALA A 595 -17.52 -2.22 2.18
CA ALA A 595 -16.79 -2.93 3.23
C ALA A 595 -15.46 -3.50 2.72
N ASP A 596 -14.53 -3.76 3.65
CA ASP A 596 -13.24 -4.37 3.36
C ASP A 596 -13.40 -5.74 2.67
N ALA A 597 -12.75 -5.90 1.52
CA ALA A 597 -12.59 -7.15 0.82
C ALA A 597 -11.68 -8.12 1.60
N PRO A 598 -11.86 -9.44 1.38
CA PRO A 598 -10.95 -10.44 1.91
C PRO A 598 -9.51 -10.24 1.40
N PRO A 599 -8.51 -10.77 2.12
CA PRO A 599 -7.09 -10.56 1.82
C PRO A 599 -6.60 -11.27 0.54
N ASP A 600 -7.40 -12.17 -0.03
CA ASP A 600 -7.03 -12.96 -1.18
C ASP A 600 -6.89 -12.11 -2.45
N THR A 601 -5.92 -12.46 -3.30
CA THR A 601 -5.81 -11.85 -4.64
C THR A 601 -6.87 -12.48 -5.56
N PRO A 602 -7.62 -11.69 -6.34
CA PRO A 602 -8.53 -12.22 -7.36
C PRO A 602 -7.80 -13.19 -8.29
N LYS A 603 -8.29 -14.41 -8.41
CA LYS A 603 -7.80 -15.41 -9.37
C LYS A 603 -8.96 -15.84 -10.23
N TRP A 604 -8.91 -15.52 -11.51
CA TRP A 604 -9.83 -16.07 -12.51
C TRP A 604 -9.07 -17.10 -13.35
N ILE A 605 -9.58 -18.34 -13.39
CA ILE A 605 -9.04 -19.41 -14.21
C ILE A 605 -10.08 -19.72 -15.27
N ALA A 606 -9.81 -19.31 -16.50
CA ALA A 606 -10.63 -19.65 -17.66
C ALA A 606 -10.51 -21.16 -17.94
N THR A 607 -11.64 -21.86 -17.94
CA THR A 607 -11.73 -23.28 -18.32
C THR A 607 -12.26 -23.39 -19.74
N ALA A 608 -11.68 -24.29 -20.54
CA ALA A 608 -12.23 -24.59 -21.86
C ALA A 608 -13.57 -25.34 -21.71
N PRO A 609 -14.58 -25.06 -22.54
CA PRO A 609 -15.85 -25.77 -22.48
C PRO A 609 -15.64 -27.27 -22.75
N PRO A 610 -16.32 -28.16 -22.02
CA PRO A 610 -16.25 -29.59 -22.30
C PRO A 610 -16.78 -29.88 -23.70
N THR A 611 -16.06 -30.72 -24.45
CA THR A 611 -16.55 -31.21 -25.75
C THR A 611 -17.45 -32.41 -25.48
N LEU A 612 -18.76 -32.27 -25.73
CA LEU A 612 -19.70 -33.38 -25.63
C LEU A 612 -19.56 -34.25 -26.89
N THR A 613 -18.94 -35.42 -26.74
CA THR A 613 -18.84 -36.40 -27.82
C THR A 613 -19.82 -37.55 -27.57
N PRO A 614 -20.52 -38.07 -28.59
CA PRO A 614 -21.30 -39.30 -28.44
C PRO A 614 -20.44 -40.46 -27.92
N ALA A 615 -21.06 -41.47 -27.33
CA ALA A 615 -20.33 -42.64 -26.86
C ALA A 615 -19.61 -43.31 -28.04
N ALA A 616 -18.37 -43.76 -27.84
CA ALA A 616 -17.56 -44.35 -28.90
C ALA A 616 -18.29 -45.52 -29.61
N ALA A 617 -19.03 -46.32 -28.85
CA ALA A 617 -19.84 -47.42 -29.39
C ALA A 617 -20.98 -46.93 -30.31
N ASP A 618 -21.61 -45.78 -30.01
CA ASP A 618 -22.65 -45.21 -30.87
C ASP A 618 -22.05 -44.65 -32.17
N ILE A 619 -20.86 -44.04 -32.08
CA ILE A 619 -20.12 -43.55 -33.25
C ILE A 619 -19.70 -44.74 -34.13
N GLU A 620 -19.18 -45.82 -33.54
CA GLU A 620 -18.81 -47.05 -34.25
C GLU A 620 -20.02 -47.74 -34.87
N TYR A 621 -21.13 -47.84 -34.14
CA TYR A 621 -22.38 -48.40 -34.66
C TYR A 621 -22.93 -47.59 -35.84
N LEU A 622 -22.94 -46.26 -35.75
CA LEU A 622 -23.35 -45.38 -36.85
C LEU A 622 -22.39 -45.49 -38.04
N ALA A 623 -21.07 -45.57 -37.79
CA ALA A 623 -20.08 -45.79 -38.82
C ALA A 623 -20.25 -47.16 -39.50
N GLU A 624 -20.56 -48.22 -38.74
CA GLU A 624 -20.87 -49.55 -39.29
C GLU A 624 -22.15 -49.55 -40.12
N ILE A 625 -23.20 -48.85 -39.69
CA ILE A 625 -24.42 -48.68 -40.48
C ILE A 625 -24.05 -48.01 -41.79
N LEU A 626 -23.36 -46.88 -41.75
CA LEU A 626 -22.92 -46.16 -42.95
C LEU A 626 -22.09 -47.06 -43.86
N ASN A 627 -21.12 -47.79 -43.33
CA ASN A 627 -20.26 -48.69 -44.10
C ASN A 627 -21.03 -49.89 -44.73
N ARG A 628 -22.03 -50.44 -44.01
CA ARG A 628 -22.93 -51.48 -44.53
C ARG A 628 -23.75 -51.00 -45.71
N TYR A 629 -24.28 -49.78 -45.65
CA TYR A 629 -25.06 -49.21 -46.76
C TYR A 629 -24.20 -48.69 -47.91
N THR A 630 -22.96 -48.26 -47.64
CA THR A 630 -22.02 -47.84 -48.68
C THR A 630 -21.59 -49.04 -49.54
N SER A 631 -21.39 -50.21 -48.94
CA SER A 631 -21.08 -51.46 -49.65
C SER A 631 -22.23 -51.92 -50.56
N SER A 632 -23.47 -51.80 -50.10
CA SER A 632 -24.67 -52.13 -50.88
C SER A 632 -24.92 -51.15 -52.03
N TYR A 633 -24.62 -49.86 -51.85
CA TYR A 633 -24.77 -48.85 -52.89
C TYR A 633 -23.74 -49.02 -54.02
N PHE A 634 -22.50 -49.40 -53.70
CA PHE A 634 -21.48 -49.72 -54.72
C PHE A 634 -21.75 -51.03 -55.46
N ALA A 635 -22.29 -52.06 -54.78
CA ALA A 635 -22.71 -53.31 -55.42
C ALA A 635 -23.89 -53.12 -56.40
N LEU A 636 -24.89 -52.30 -56.03
CA LEU A 636 -26.00 -51.92 -56.91
C LEU A 636 -25.54 -51.07 -58.11
N ARG A 637 -24.53 -50.20 -57.93
CA ARG A 637 -23.98 -49.40 -59.04
C ARG A 637 -23.17 -50.25 -60.03
N GLN A 638 -22.39 -51.23 -59.56
CA GLN A 638 -21.67 -52.14 -60.46
C GLN A 638 -22.61 -53.08 -61.23
N ALA A 639 -23.68 -53.59 -60.59
CA ALA A 639 -24.69 -54.40 -61.28
C ALA A 639 -25.50 -53.60 -62.34
N THR A 640 -25.70 -52.29 -62.12
CA THR A 640 -26.45 -51.43 -63.06
C THR A 640 -25.59 -50.92 -64.23
N VAL A 641 -24.26 -50.87 -64.08
CA VAL A 641 -23.33 -50.51 -65.17
C VAL A 641 -22.97 -51.71 -66.05
N ALA A 642 -23.00 -52.95 -65.52
CA ALA A 642 -22.75 -54.16 -66.30
C ALA A 642 -23.92 -54.60 -67.21
N ASN A 643 -25.15 -54.08 -67.00
CA ASN A 643 -26.36 -54.50 -67.74
C ASN A 643 -26.91 -53.47 -68.75
N LYS A 644 -26.16 -52.40 -69.06
CA LYS A 644 -26.51 -51.42 -70.13
C LYS A 644 -26.04 -51.88 -71.52
N GLY A 645 -26.25 -53.15 -71.83
CA GLY A 645 -25.80 -53.79 -73.06
C GLY A 645 -26.67 -54.94 -73.54
N MET A 646 -28.01 -54.84 -73.49
CA MET A 646 -28.89 -55.71 -74.29
C MET A 646 -30.32 -55.16 -74.42
N LYS A 647 -30.94 -55.45 -75.56
CA LYS A 647 -32.10 -54.79 -76.19
C LYS A 647 -33.47 -55.14 -75.59
N SER A 648 -34.39 -54.17 -75.75
CA SER A 648 -35.84 -54.29 -76.06
C SER A 648 -36.71 -55.32 -75.31
N GLY A 649 -37.74 -54.83 -74.61
CA GLY A 649 -38.87 -55.67 -74.20
C GLY A 649 -39.92 -54.94 -73.38
N LYS A 650 -41.16 -54.96 -73.89
CA LYS A 650 -42.41 -54.49 -73.28
C LYS A 650 -42.70 -55.12 -71.90
N MET A 651 -43.67 -54.48 -71.20
CA MET A 651 -44.45 -54.99 -70.06
C MET A 651 -43.68 -55.12 -68.75
N ALA A 652 -44.29 -55.13 -67.56
CA ALA A 652 -45.52 -54.57 -67.01
C ALA A 652 -45.41 -54.89 -65.51
N ARG A 653 -45.73 -53.90 -64.67
CA ARG A 653 -46.27 -54.01 -63.30
C ARG A 653 -45.60 -54.87 -62.22
N GLN A 654 -45.59 -54.22 -61.04
CA GLN A 654 -45.83 -54.75 -59.69
C GLN A 654 -44.70 -55.49 -58.98
N ALA A 655 -44.03 -54.77 -58.08
CA ALA A 655 -43.92 -55.18 -56.69
C ALA A 655 -43.91 -53.93 -55.79
N THR A 656 -44.88 -53.88 -54.90
CA THR A 656 -45.09 -52.89 -53.84
C THR A 656 -44.04 -53.04 -52.74
N ALA A 657 -43.55 -51.92 -52.20
CA ALA A 657 -42.92 -51.87 -50.88
C ALA A 657 -43.39 -50.59 -50.17
N SER A 658 -44.64 -50.63 -49.72
CA SER A 658 -45.02 -49.99 -48.46
C SER A 658 -44.12 -50.56 -47.37
N ASP A 659 -43.30 -49.70 -46.77
CA ASP A 659 -42.78 -49.74 -45.41
C ASP A 659 -41.40 -49.09 -45.39
N MET A 660 -41.41 -47.75 -45.35
CA MET A 660 -40.46 -46.89 -44.64
C MET A 660 -40.79 -45.44 -45.03
N GLY A 661 -41.46 -44.74 -44.13
CA GLY A 661 -41.91 -43.36 -44.32
C GLY A 661 -40.76 -42.35 -44.35
N ILE A 662 -39.98 -42.35 -45.43
CA ILE A 662 -39.10 -41.23 -45.80
C ILE A 662 -39.88 -40.37 -46.79
N VAL A 663 -40.29 -39.18 -46.34
CA VAL A 663 -40.89 -38.16 -47.19
C VAL A 663 -39.75 -37.45 -47.93
N ASN A 664 -39.69 -37.60 -49.26
CA ASN A 664 -38.82 -36.78 -50.10
C ASN A 664 -39.39 -35.35 -50.17
N ILE A 665 -38.64 -34.38 -49.66
CA ILE A 665 -38.92 -32.96 -49.82
C ILE A 665 -38.27 -32.55 -51.15
N ASP A 666 -39.06 -32.03 -52.09
CA ASP A 666 -38.57 -31.52 -53.39
C ASP A 666 -37.61 -30.33 -53.19
N GLU A 667 -36.59 -30.21 -54.04
CA GLU A 667 -35.55 -29.17 -53.99
C GLU A 667 -36.16 -27.76 -54.02
N ASP A 668 -37.32 -27.60 -54.68
CA ASP A 668 -38.04 -26.33 -54.75
C ASP A 668 -38.67 -25.92 -53.41
N LEU A 669 -39.15 -26.89 -52.60
CA LEU A 669 -39.66 -26.64 -51.26
C LEU A 669 -38.51 -26.37 -50.27
N HIS A 670 -37.36 -27.02 -50.47
CA HIS A 670 -36.16 -26.77 -49.66
C HIS A 670 -35.58 -25.36 -49.92
N ASP A 671 -35.58 -24.89 -51.17
CA ASP A 671 -35.11 -23.54 -51.52
C ASP A 671 -36.12 -22.44 -51.13
N GLN A 672 -37.43 -22.74 -51.15
CA GLN A 672 -38.47 -21.86 -50.62
C GLN A 672 -38.39 -21.70 -49.09
N LEU A 673 -38.13 -22.78 -48.34
CA LEU A 673 -37.88 -22.73 -46.89
C LEU A 673 -36.60 -21.96 -46.56
N ARG A 674 -35.54 -22.12 -47.37
CA ARG A 674 -34.28 -21.40 -47.21
C ARG A 674 -34.43 -19.89 -47.49
N LYS A 675 -35.21 -19.51 -48.51
CA LYS A 675 -35.50 -18.09 -48.85
C LYS A 675 -36.46 -17.44 -47.84
N ALA A 676 -37.46 -18.17 -47.34
CA ALA A 676 -38.32 -17.71 -46.25
C ALA A 676 -37.54 -17.49 -44.95
N SER A 677 -36.57 -18.36 -44.65
CA SER A 677 -35.67 -18.23 -43.50
C SER A 677 -34.70 -17.05 -43.63
N ALA A 678 -34.21 -16.74 -44.84
CA ALA A 678 -33.26 -15.63 -45.07
C ALA A 678 -33.87 -14.23 -44.94
N VAL A 679 -35.19 -14.07 -45.16
CA VAL A 679 -35.90 -12.78 -45.06
C VAL A 679 -36.61 -12.61 -43.71
N SER A 680 -36.94 -13.70 -43.01
CA SER A 680 -37.78 -13.67 -41.78
C SER A 680 -37.01 -13.77 -40.45
N CYS A 681 -35.68 -13.80 -40.48
CA CYS A 681 -34.86 -14.05 -39.29
C CYS A 681 -33.79 -12.98 -39.09
N ARG A 682 -34.05 -12.02 -38.18
CA ARG A 682 -32.97 -11.35 -37.43
C ARG A 682 -33.22 -11.19 -35.92
N SER A 683 -34.45 -11.31 -35.40
CA SER A 683 -34.72 -11.58 -33.98
C SER A 683 -36.19 -11.96 -33.72
N ILE A 684 -36.46 -12.60 -32.58
CA ILE A 684 -37.82 -12.91 -32.12
C ILE A 684 -38.65 -11.63 -31.86
N ASN A 685 -37.98 -10.53 -31.53
CA ASN A 685 -38.61 -9.22 -31.30
C ASN A 685 -39.12 -8.59 -32.61
N ALA A 686 -38.45 -8.83 -33.74
CA ALA A 686 -38.95 -8.41 -35.05
C ALA A 686 -40.20 -9.20 -35.47
N GLN A 687 -40.27 -10.48 -35.11
CA GLN A 687 -41.46 -11.31 -35.35
C GLN A 687 -42.63 -10.86 -34.46
N ALA A 688 -42.37 -10.60 -33.17
CA ALA A 688 -43.38 -10.09 -32.25
C ALA A 688 -43.90 -8.71 -32.69
N ALA A 689 -43.02 -7.79 -33.10
CA ALA A 689 -43.41 -6.47 -33.61
C ALA A 689 -44.24 -6.56 -34.91
N PHE A 690 -43.90 -7.48 -35.82
CA PHE A 690 -44.68 -7.72 -37.03
C PHE A 690 -46.07 -8.26 -36.70
N TRP A 691 -46.18 -9.26 -35.82
CA TRP A 691 -47.47 -9.85 -35.44
C TRP A 691 -48.33 -8.92 -34.59
N MET A 692 -47.74 -8.09 -33.72
CA MET A 692 -48.45 -7.03 -33.01
C MET A 692 -49.01 -5.97 -33.97
N LYS A 693 -48.25 -5.58 -35.00
CA LYS A 693 -48.72 -4.68 -36.06
C LYS A 693 -49.88 -5.28 -36.85
N VAL A 694 -49.80 -6.56 -37.22
CA VAL A 694 -50.90 -7.28 -37.90
C VAL A 694 -52.14 -7.31 -37.00
N GLY A 695 -51.99 -7.63 -35.70
CA GLY A 695 -53.09 -7.61 -34.74
C GLY A 695 -53.78 -6.26 -34.64
N MET A 696 -53.01 -5.17 -34.51
CA MET A 696 -53.56 -3.80 -34.54
C MET A 696 -54.30 -3.47 -35.84
N LEU A 697 -53.77 -3.89 -36.99
CA LEU A 697 -54.39 -3.61 -38.28
C LEU A 697 -55.71 -4.38 -38.49
N CYS A 698 -55.84 -5.58 -37.92
CA CYS A 698 -57.10 -6.33 -37.90
C CYS A 698 -58.16 -5.63 -37.06
N GLU A 699 -57.79 -5.10 -35.90
CA GLU A 699 -58.69 -4.34 -35.03
C GLU A 699 -59.12 -3.00 -35.67
N MET A 700 -58.21 -2.33 -36.38
CA MET A 700 -58.49 -1.05 -37.04
C MET A 700 -59.25 -1.19 -38.37
N ASN A 701 -59.31 -2.38 -38.97
CA ASN A 701 -59.94 -2.62 -40.27
C ASN A 701 -60.86 -3.87 -40.23
N PRO A 702 -61.97 -3.84 -39.48
CA PRO A 702 -62.78 -5.02 -39.15
C PRO A 702 -63.50 -5.68 -40.35
N THR A 703 -63.50 -5.04 -41.52
CA THR A 703 -64.12 -5.54 -42.75
C THR A 703 -63.13 -6.21 -43.70
N GLN A 704 -61.83 -6.19 -43.41
CA GLN A 704 -60.78 -6.86 -44.20
C GLN A 704 -60.45 -8.23 -43.61
N ASN A 705 -60.18 -9.22 -44.47
CA ASN A 705 -59.83 -10.54 -43.98
C ASN A 705 -58.37 -10.59 -43.51
N PHE A 706 -58.08 -11.44 -42.51
CA PHE A 706 -56.75 -11.59 -41.92
C PHE A 706 -55.65 -11.90 -42.95
N ASN A 707 -55.94 -12.79 -43.91
CA ASN A 707 -54.98 -13.18 -44.95
C ASN A 707 -54.67 -12.04 -45.92
N GLU A 708 -55.61 -11.14 -46.18
CA GLU A 708 -55.41 -9.94 -47.02
C GLU A 708 -54.51 -8.91 -46.33
N ILE A 709 -54.71 -8.69 -45.04
CA ILE A 709 -53.90 -7.79 -44.22
C ILE A 709 -52.46 -8.32 -44.14
N VAL A 710 -52.27 -9.62 -43.84
CA VAL A 710 -50.95 -10.26 -43.79
C VAL A 710 -50.26 -10.21 -45.16
N ALA A 711 -50.96 -10.54 -46.24
CA ALA A 711 -50.40 -10.49 -47.60
C ALA A 711 -50.02 -9.07 -48.03
N ARG A 712 -50.75 -8.04 -47.58
CA ARG A 712 -50.40 -6.63 -47.81
C ARG A 712 -49.12 -6.24 -47.08
N GLU A 713 -49.00 -6.57 -45.80
CA GLU A 713 -47.82 -6.22 -45.00
C GLU A 713 -46.57 -6.98 -45.47
N LEU A 714 -46.72 -8.23 -45.91
CA LEU A 714 -45.63 -8.98 -46.54
C LEU A 714 -45.21 -8.38 -47.90
N ARG A 715 -46.14 -7.84 -48.70
CA ARG A 715 -45.81 -7.09 -49.92
C ARG A 715 -45.10 -5.77 -49.62
N ALA A 716 -45.56 -5.02 -48.62
CA ALA A 716 -44.95 -3.76 -48.20
C ALA A 716 -43.53 -3.97 -47.64
N ALA A 717 -43.27 -5.14 -47.04
CA ALA A 717 -41.95 -5.58 -46.60
C ALA A 717 -41.09 -6.19 -47.74
N GLY A 718 -41.57 -6.20 -48.98
CA GLY A 718 -40.81 -6.64 -50.17
C GLY A 718 -40.73 -8.15 -50.38
N VAL A 719 -41.62 -8.95 -49.77
CA VAL A 719 -41.49 -10.41 -49.66
C VAL A 719 -42.09 -11.20 -50.84
N ALA A 720 -42.91 -10.62 -51.75
CA ALA A 720 -43.39 -11.34 -52.95
C ALA A 720 -43.80 -10.45 -54.15
N ALA A 721 -43.50 -10.93 -55.37
CA ALA A 721 -44.16 -10.55 -56.63
C ALA A 721 -45.29 -11.57 -56.95
N HIS A 722 -46.39 -11.10 -57.54
CA HIS A 722 -47.65 -11.84 -57.87
C HIS A 722 -47.43 -13.22 -58.52
N SER A 723 -48.29 -14.26 -58.46
CA SER A 723 -49.69 -14.48 -58.03
C SER A 723 -49.96 -16.01 -57.99
N ILE A 724 -50.80 -16.56 -57.10
CA ILE A 724 -51.50 -17.84 -57.37
C ILE A 724 -52.96 -17.80 -56.88
N LYS A 725 -53.83 -18.35 -57.75
CA LYS A 725 -55.28 -18.46 -57.74
C LYS A 725 -55.87 -19.12 -56.48
N VAL A 726 -57.02 -18.57 -56.06
CA VAL A 726 -57.99 -19.23 -55.19
C VAL A 726 -58.59 -20.42 -55.95
N ALA A 727 -58.49 -21.63 -55.41
CA ALA A 727 -59.35 -22.73 -55.83
C ALA A 727 -60.69 -22.57 -55.10
N SER A 728 -61.76 -22.37 -55.87
CA SER A 728 -63.14 -22.34 -55.41
C SER A 728 -63.71 -23.76 -55.27
N ALA A 729 -64.10 -24.14 -54.06
CA ALA A 729 -65.41 -24.69 -53.66
C ALA A 729 -65.30 -25.17 -52.21
#